data_AF-A0A2T0WM44-F1
#
_entry.id   AF-A0A2T0WM44-F1
#
_cell.length_a   1.000
_cell.length_b   1.000
_cell.length_c   1.000
_cell.angle_alpha   90.00
_cell.angle_beta   90.00
_cell.angle_gamma   90.00
#
_symmetry.space_group_name_H-M   'P 1'
#
loop_
_entity.id
_entity.type
_entity.pdbx_description
1 polymer ?
#
loop_
_entity_poly.entity_id
_entity_poly.type
_entity_poly.pdbx_seq_one_letter_code
_entity_poly.pdbx_strand_id
1 'polypeptide(L)'
;MLENFWFWQFLGRLHPMVVHFPIGLLIFAALLELFTIGKYDSKLRPGINALILGGTLSALIAAFFGWQLATNENISGELLEKHQLFGFTTVVISLFLLWIWSRIELKNKQQNIKFYRIILFVSTLGIVITGHLGASLTHGEDFLSSTLPWNMDNSPYQPGNFDLAHYDLEEGLLRPDAELKLIGEVRTIFAHNCYKCHSGAKTEGDLRLDTKDHVFKGGESGEVILVGSPQESELIRRITLPQNHKDIMPAKGRPLSNEEIAILTLWVEKGAPWPENASIPSIYRVAELAPRKPKLPKNSIGLENPVDLFVDDYFQKKGLEWPQSIDDRTFLRRVYFDLVGLIPTQEDSEKFLKEQIPEKRLAVIEDLLHRNDDYAMHWLTFWNDILRNDYTGTGYITNGRYNITDWLYQSLHKNKPYDVFVKELLNPDEKSKGFIEGIRWRGTVNASQRTEMQAAQNVGQVILGLNLKCASCHDSFISDWKLDQAYAFANIFADTTLEVSRCEQPTGEFASTKILWEELGEIDSLGTRAEKLRQLSENLVQPANGRMYRTIVNRIWKQMMGRGIVEPVDEMDNLPWSQDLLDWLASEFVDSGYDVKALIHQIATSKIYQSASSGIKSPDLLQSEDYVFTGMTRRRLTAEQFSDAVSQVIHPVFDKQEQKYNPFELAKIEQAKPGFVRASLVANNGFLTALGRPNREIVATSRDSQANLLQALELTNGEKLFEVLEKGAILWKEKHVRGDIISEEFYKEILLRKPSQKELQIAKAALGETPTTEQIQDFFWAVLLLPEFQIIY
;
A
#
# COMPACT_ATOMS: atom_id res chain seq x y z
N MET A 1 -4.95 9.94 34.09
CA MET A 1 -6.39 9.57 34.15
C MET A 1 -7.34 10.66 33.63
N LEU A 2 -6.92 11.57 32.75
CA LEU A 2 -7.85 12.49 32.04
C LEU A 2 -7.61 12.58 30.53
N GLU A 3 -6.63 11.84 29.97
CA GLU A 3 -6.17 12.07 28.59
C GLU A 3 -6.97 11.33 27.51
N ASN A 4 -7.75 10.29 27.84
CA ASN A 4 -8.50 9.49 26.85
C ASN A 4 -10.01 9.42 27.12
N PHE A 5 -10.64 10.56 27.41
CA PHE A 5 -12.11 10.66 27.35
C PHE A 5 -12.52 10.91 25.88
N TRP A 6 -13.35 10.05 25.29
CA TRP A 6 -13.81 10.13 23.89
C TRP A 6 -14.36 11.50 23.51
N PHE A 7 -14.93 12.23 24.48
CA PHE A 7 -15.40 13.59 24.32
C PHE A 7 -14.28 14.57 23.94
N TRP A 8 -13.06 14.39 24.47
CA TRP A 8 -11.92 15.22 24.12
C TRP A 8 -11.42 14.97 22.70
N GLN A 9 -11.49 13.72 22.23
CA GLN A 9 -11.19 13.38 20.84
C GLN A 9 -12.26 13.93 19.88
N PHE A 10 -13.54 13.85 20.28
CA PHE A 10 -14.64 14.47 19.56
C PHE A 10 -14.47 16.00 19.47
N LEU A 11 -14.11 16.66 20.58
CA LEU A 11 -13.82 18.10 20.60
C LEU A 11 -12.57 18.46 19.77
N GLY A 12 -11.52 17.63 19.80
CA GLY A 12 -10.33 17.80 18.94
C GLY A 12 -10.67 17.77 17.45
N ARG A 13 -11.56 16.88 17.01
CA ARG A 13 -12.04 16.78 15.62
C ARG A 13 -12.94 17.95 15.19
N LEU A 14 -13.48 18.71 16.15
CA LEU A 14 -14.19 19.95 15.88
C LEU A 14 -13.24 21.16 15.70
N HIS A 15 -11.93 21.01 15.89
CA HIS A 15 -10.92 22.08 15.75
C HIS A 15 -11.06 22.87 14.43
N PRO A 16 -11.25 22.24 13.26
CA PRO A 16 -11.42 22.97 12.01
C PRO A 16 -12.76 23.73 11.92
N MET A 17 -13.84 23.15 12.46
CA MET A 17 -15.21 23.70 12.39
C MET A 17 -15.48 24.80 13.41
N VAL A 18 -14.94 24.67 14.63
CA VAL A 18 -15.23 25.57 15.75
C VAL A 18 -14.27 26.76 15.79
N VAL A 19 -13.04 26.63 15.26
CA VAL A 19 -11.94 27.51 15.71
C VAL A 19 -11.14 28.20 14.60
N HIS A 20 -11.09 27.70 13.36
CA HIS A 20 -10.41 28.45 12.28
C HIS A 20 -11.17 29.71 11.83
N PHE A 21 -12.49 29.74 11.96
CA PHE A 21 -13.31 30.92 11.58
C PHE A 21 -13.21 32.09 12.59
N PRO A 22 -13.24 31.89 13.94
CA PRO A 22 -13.19 32.99 14.91
C PRO A 22 -11.80 33.58 15.19
N ILE A 23 -10.69 32.89 14.89
CA ILE A 23 -9.34 33.47 15.02
C ILE A 23 -9.13 34.61 14.01
N GLY A 24 -9.79 34.54 12.85
CA GLY A 24 -9.83 35.61 11.86
C GLY A 24 -10.37 36.94 12.39
N LEU A 25 -11.07 36.95 13.54
CA LEU A 25 -11.54 38.17 14.20
C LEU A 25 -10.38 39.11 14.57
N LEU A 26 -9.18 38.60 14.87
CA LEU A 26 -8.00 39.45 15.09
C LEU A 26 -7.53 40.15 13.81
N ILE A 27 -7.70 39.51 12.65
CA ILE A 27 -7.44 40.12 11.34
C ILE A 27 -8.46 41.23 11.07
N PHE A 28 -9.75 40.99 11.33
CA PHE A 28 -10.78 42.02 11.24
C PHE A 28 -10.57 43.17 12.23
N ALA A 29 -10.10 42.88 13.45
CA ALA A 29 -9.74 43.91 14.43
C ALA A 29 -8.59 44.79 13.92
N ALA A 30 -7.56 44.19 13.31
CA ALA A 30 -6.45 44.92 12.70
C ALA A 30 -6.91 45.79 11.52
N LEU A 31 -7.79 45.27 10.66
CA LEU A 31 -8.38 46.03 9.55
C LEU A 31 -9.23 47.21 10.04
N LEU A 32 -10.08 47.01 11.05
CA LEU A 32 -10.86 48.11 11.64
C LEU A 32 -9.97 49.12 12.37
N GLU A 33 -8.87 48.67 12.98
CA GLU A 33 -7.91 49.55 13.65
C GLU A 33 -7.22 50.54 12.68
N LEU A 34 -7.04 50.17 11.40
CA LEU A 34 -6.52 51.08 10.36
C LEU A 34 -7.37 52.35 10.22
N PHE A 35 -8.70 52.23 10.34
CA PHE A 35 -9.63 53.37 10.29
C PHE A 35 -9.63 54.24 11.57
N THR A 36 -8.85 53.85 12.58
CA THR A 36 -8.68 54.60 13.83
C THR A 36 -7.28 55.23 13.94
N ILE A 37 -6.45 55.13 12.90
CA ILE A 37 -5.15 55.80 12.85
C ILE A 37 -5.37 57.32 12.96
N GLY A 38 -4.70 57.96 13.93
CA GLY A 38 -4.90 59.38 14.27
C GLY A 38 -6.04 59.68 15.26
N LYS A 39 -7.00 58.77 15.48
CA LYS A 39 -8.11 58.95 16.45
C LYS A 39 -8.48 57.61 17.11
N TYR A 40 -7.81 57.31 18.23
CA TYR A 40 -7.99 56.05 18.95
C TYR A 40 -9.43 55.85 19.47
N ASP A 41 -10.08 56.90 19.95
CA ASP A 41 -11.45 56.89 20.50
C ASP A 41 -12.55 56.94 19.40
N SER A 42 -12.37 56.17 18.32
CA SER A 42 -13.35 56.05 17.25
C SER A 42 -14.62 55.30 17.72
N LYS A 43 -15.76 55.54 17.06
CA LYS A 43 -17.00 54.78 17.27
C LYS A 43 -16.84 53.27 17.00
N LEU A 44 -15.79 52.88 16.29
CA LEU A 44 -15.44 51.48 16.01
C LEU A 44 -14.75 50.78 17.19
N ARG A 45 -14.27 51.52 18.21
CA ARG A 45 -13.48 50.99 19.33
C ARG A 45 -14.17 49.85 20.10
N PRO A 46 -15.47 49.94 20.47
CA PRO A 46 -16.14 48.82 21.15
C PRO A 46 -16.17 47.54 20.30
N GLY A 47 -16.34 47.67 18.99
CA GLY A 47 -16.29 46.54 18.06
C GLY A 47 -14.90 45.93 17.96
N ILE A 48 -13.86 46.76 17.81
CA ILE A 48 -12.46 46.31 17.78
C ILE A 48 -12.10 45.57 19.09
N ASN A 49 -12.54 46.10 20.23
CA ASN A 49 -12.31 45.50 21.54
C ASN A 49 -12.98 44.11 21.65
N ALA A 50 -14.22 43.96 21.18
CA ALA A 50 -14.92 42.69 21.16
C ALA A 50 -14.22 41.66 20.25
N LEU A 51 -13.73 42.09 19.08
CA LEU A 51 -13.01 41.23 18.14
C LEU A 51 -11.67 40.75 18.70
N ILE A 52 -10.93 41.59 19.43
CA ILE A 52 -9.67 41.21 20.07
C ILE A 52 -9.91 40.20 21.18
N LEU A 53 -10.92 40.42 22.02
CA LEU A 53 -11.27 39.49 23.09
C LEU A 53 -11.70 38.13 22.50
N GLY A 54 -12.61 38.15 21.53
CA GLY A 54 -13.12 36.94 20.88
C GLY A 54 -12.02 36.17 20.14
N GLY A 55 -11.17 36.86 19.38
CA GLY A 55 -10.09 36.22 18.64
C GLY A 55 -8.95 35.70 19.53
N THR A 56 -8.62 36.38 20.63
CA THR A 56 -7.63 35.88 21.62
C THR A 56 -8.15 34.63 22.34
N LEU A 57 -9.41 34.62 22.76
CA LEU A 57 -10.03 33.45 23.37
C LEU A 57 -10.05 32.26 22.40
N SER A 58 -10.35 32.53 21.13
CA SER A 58 -10.37 31.50 20.08
C SER A 58 -8.98 30.94 19.80
N ALA A 59 -7.92 31.76 19.82
CA ALA A 59 -6.55 31.30 19.64
C ALA A 59 -6.10 30.34 20.77
N LEU A 60 -6.47 30.64 22.02
CA LEU A 60 -6.21 29.76 23.17
C LEU A 60 -6.90 28.40 23.01
N ILE A 61 -8.19 28.43 22.64
CA ILE A 61 -8.99 27.22 22.43
C ILE A 61 -8.42 26.39 21.27
N ALA A 62 -8.00 27.04 20.18
CA ALA A 62 -7.43 26.35 19.02
C ALA A 62 -6.08 25.69 19.35
N ALA A 63 -5.17 26.39 20.01
CA ALA A 63 -3.89 25.81 20.38
C ALA A 63 -4.06 24.61 21.33
N PHE A 64 -5.00 24.69 22.27
CA PHE A 64 -5.33 23.58 23.17
C PHE A 64 -5.89 22.36 22.42
N PHE A 65 -6.93 22.55 21.61
CA PHE A 65 -7.52 21.42 20.86
C PHE A 65 -6.61 20.91 19.74
N GLY A 66 -5.80 21.77 19.11
CA GLY A 66 -4.82 21.38 18.10
C GLY A 66 -3.65 20.59 18.71
N TRP A 67 -3.16 20.98 19.88
CA TRP A 67 -2.19 20.20 20.64
C TRP A 67 -2.76 18.83 21.04
N GLN A 68 -4.02 18.80 21.49
CA GLN A 68 -4.72 17.57 21.82
C GLN A 68 -4.93 16.66 20.60
N LEU A 69 -5.26 17.23 19.44
CA LEU A 69 -5.40 16.50 18.18
C LEU A 69 -4.06 15.90 17.72
N ALA A 70 -2.99 16.69 17.72
CA ALA A 70 -1.66 16.25 17.32
C ALA A 70 -1.12 15.13 18.23
N THR A 71 -1.39 15.22 19.54
CA THR A 71 -0.99 14.20 20.51
C THR A 71 -1.79 12.90 20.34
N ASN A 72 -3.04 12.99 19.88
CA ASN A 72 -3.94 11.83 19.77
C ASN A 72 -3.90 11.12 18.42
N GLU A 73 -3.60 11.82 17.31
CA GLU A 73 -3.59 11.23 15.96
C GLU A 73 -2.19 10.78 15.49
N ASN A 74 -1.16 10.92 16.34
CA ASN A 74 0.21 10.46 16.07
C ASN A 74 0.81 11.00 14.76
N ILE A 75 0.31 12.15 14.32
CA ILE A 75 0.82 12.89 13.17
C ILE A 75 2.20 13.42 13.58
N SER A 76 3.24 13.13 12.80
CA SER A 76 4.61 13.59 13.05
C SER A 76 5.23 14.08 11.75
N GLY A 77 6.11 15.07 11.84
CA GLY A 77 6.74 15.70 10.67
C GLY A 77 7.13 17.15 10.94
N GLU A 78 8.14 17.64 10.22
CA GLU A 78 8.71 18.99 10.38
C GLU A 78 7.67 20.10 10.21
N LEU A 79 6.70 19.91 9.30
CA LEU A 79 5.63 20.85 9.03
C LEU A 79 4.66 21.00 10.22
N LEU A 80 4.38 19.90 10.94
CA LEU A 80 3.52 19.90 12.13
C LEU A 80 4.21 20.60 13.30
N GLU A 81 5.50 20.34 13.51
CA GLU A 81 6.29 21.01 14.56
C GLU A 81 6.32 22.53 14.35
N LYS A 82 6.53 22.96 13.09
CA LYS A 82 6.42 24.39 12.72
C LYS A 82 5.02 24.92 12.99
N HIS A 83 3.97 24.22 12.58
CA HIS A 83 2.59 24.65 12.82
C HIS A 83 2.27 24.82 14.31
N GLN A 84 2.68 23.87 15.15
CA GLN A 84 2.53 23.94 16.61
C GLN A 84 3.28 25.14 17.21
N LEU A 85 4.54 25.33 16.82
CA LEU A 85 5.37 26.43 17.31
C LEU A 85 4.76 27.80 16.96
N PHE A 86 4.35 28.00 15.71
CA PHE A 86 3.71 29.25 15.27
C PHE A 86 2.32 29.43 15.90
N GLY A 87 1.59 28.35 16.14
CA GLY A 87 0.33 28.35 16.89
C GLY A 87 0.49 28.85 18.33
N PHE A 88 1.43 28.29 19.10
CA PHE A 88 1.72 28.73 20.47
C PHE A 88 2.27 30.17 20.51
N THR A 89 3.10 30.53 19.54
CA THR A 89 3.62 31.90 19.40
C THR A 89 2.49 32.91 19.18
N THR A 90 1.52 32.57 18.33
CA THR A 90 0.32 33.39 18.08
C THR A 90 -0.51 33.57 19.35
N VAL A 91 -0.64 32.53 20.18
CA VAL A 91 -1.29 32.61 21.50
C VAL A 91 -0.57 33.60 22.41
N VAL A 92 0.75 33.48 22.57
CA VAL A 92 1.54 34.37 23.42
C VAL A 92 1.41 35.84 22.99
N ILE A 93 1.49 36.10 21.68
CA ILE A 93 1.33 37.45 21.13
C ILE A 93 -0.09 37.98 21.38
N SER A 94 -1.13 37.16 21.21
CA SER A 94 -2.53 37.56 21.46
C SER A 94 -2.81 37.84 22.95
N LEU A 95 -2.22 37.08 23.87
CA LEU A 95 -2.28 37.36 25.31
C LEU A 95 -1.56 38.67 25.66
N PHE A 96 -0.41 38.92 25.04
CA PHE A 96 0.34 40.16 25.24
C PHE A 96 -0.40 41.38 24.67
N LEU A 97 -1.07 41.21 23.51
CA LEU A 97 -1.97 42.20 22.94
C LEU A 97 -3.09 42.57 23.91
N LEU A 98 -3.75 41.56 24.51
CA LEU A 98 -4.82 41.74 25.49
C LEU A 98 -4.30 42.44 26.76
N TRP A 99 -3.08 42.12 27.21
CA TRP A 99 -2.44 42.79 28.34
C TRP A 99 -2.18 44.27 28.06
N ILE A 100 -1.63 44.65 26.90
CA ILE A 100 -1.38 46.05 26.55
C ILE A 100 -2.70 46.81 26.36
N TRP A 101 -3.66 46.18 25.69
CA TRP A 101 -4.99 46.73 25.53
C TRP A 101 -5.63 47.06 26.90
N SER A 102 -5.54 46.13 27.87
CA SER A 102 -6.03 46.37 29.24
C SER A 102 -5.34 47.55 29.93
N ARG A 103 -4.06 47.80 29.64
CA ARG A 103 -3.32 48.96 30.17
C ARG A 103 -3.77 50.28 29.54
N ILE A 104 -4.23 50.26 28.30
CA ILE A 104 -4.74 51.45 27.61
C ILE A 104 -6.14 51.78 28.13
N GLU A 105 -7.06 50.82 28.16
CA GLU A 105 -8.46 51.02 28.57
C GLU A 105 -8.61 51.25 30.09
N LEU A 106 -7.92 50.47 30.94
CA LEU A 106 -8.12 50.55 32.39
C LEU A 106 -7.20 51.56 33.10
N LYS A 107 -6.05 51.90 32.49
CA LYS A 107 -5.05 52.80 33.12
C LYS A 107 -4.79 54.07 32.31
N ASN A 108 -5.58 54.32 31.27
CA ASN A 108 -5.56 55.50 30.41
C ASN A 108 -4.15 55.86 29.86
N LYS A 109 -3.34 54.84 29.57
CA LYS A 109 -1.95 55.00 29.10
C LYS A 109 -1.88 55.14 27.59
N GLN A 110 -2.23 56.31 27.07
CA GLN A 110 -2.24 56.60 25.62
C GLN A 110 -0.86 56.43 24.93
N GLN A 111 0.24 56.51 25.68
CA GLN A 111 1.60 56.28 25.15
C GLN A 111 1.79 54.86 24.59
N ASN A 112 0.97 53.89 25.03
CA ASN A 112 1.08 52.49 24.61
C ASN A 112 0.33 52.18 23.31
N ILE A 113 -0.43 53.12 22.74
CA ILE A 113 -1.29 52.89 21.56
C ILE A 113 -0.46 52.46 20.35
N LYS A 114 0.71 53.09 20.12
CA LYS A 114 1.61 52.71 19.03
C LYS A 114 2.08 51.26 19.16
N PHE A 115 2.42 50.86 20.38
CA PHE A 115 2.90 49.51 20.67
C PHE A 115 1.80 48.46 20.56
N TYR A 116 0.59 48.77 21.06
CA TYR A 116 -0.61 47.96 20.86
C TYR A 116 -0.89 47.69 19.38
N ARG A 117 -0.83 48.72 18.53
CA ARG A 117 -1.04 48.57 17.08
C ARG A 117 0.00 47.68 16.44
N ILE A 118 1.27 47.88 16.75
CA ILE A 118 2.36 47.03 16.25
C ILE A 118 2.07 45.57 16.58
N ILE A 119 1.68 45.28 17.82
CA ILE A 119 1.42 43.91 18.26
C ILE A 119 0.15 43.32 17.63
N LEU A 120 -0.88 44.13 17.41
CA LEU A 120 -2.08 43.72 16.69
C LEU A 120 -1.75 43.33 15.22
N PHE A 121 -0.94 44.12 14.53
CA PHE A 121 -0.53 43.78 13.16
C PHE A 121 0.43 42.59 13.11
N VAL A 122 1.34 42.46 14.08
CA VAL A 122 2.22 41.29 14.20
C VAL A 122 1.43 40.02 14.51
N SER A 123 0.41 40.07 15.38
CA SER A 123 -0.45 38.91 15.63
C SER A 123 -1.21 38.49 14.39
N THR A 124 -1.63 39.45 13.56
CA THR A 124 -2.27 39.20 12.26
C THR A 124 -1.35 38.39 11.33
N LEU A 125 -0.07 38.76 11.24
CA LEU A 125 0.93 38.03 10.45
C LEU A 125 1.17 36.61 10.99
N GLY A 126 1.24 36.45 12.31
CA GLY A 126 1.36 35.15 12.96
C GLY A 126 0.19 34.21 12.64
N ILE A 127 -1.04 34.74 12.61
CA ILE A 127 -2.24 33.98 12.23
C ILE A 127 -2.17 33.53 10.77
N VAL A 128 -1.74 34.40 9.85
CA VAL A 128 -1.61 34.07 8.43
C VAL A 128 -0.58 32.95 8.22
N ILE A 129 0.58 33.03 8.87
CA ILE A 129 1.63 32.00 8.81
C ILE A 129 1.12 30.68 9.41
N THR A 130 0.53 30.73 10.60
CA THR A 130 -0.02 29.53 11.27
C THR A 130 -1.12 28.88 10.42
N GLY A 131 -2.01 29.67 9.83
CA GLY A 131 -3.07 29.21 8.93
C GLY A 131 -2.53 28.58 7.64
N HIS A 132 -1.45 29.14 7.07
CA HIS A 132 -0.76 28.54 5.93
C HIS A 132 -0.18 27.17 6.26
N LEU A 133 0.54 27.04 7.37
CA LEU A 133 1.10 25.76 7.82
C LEU A 133 0.00 24.73 8.12
N GLY A 134 -1.12 25.18 8.71
CA GLY A 134 -2.27 24.32 9.00
C GLY A 134 -2.93 23.78 7.73
N ALA A 135 -3.17 24.64 6.74
CA ALA A 135 -3.74 24.23 5.46
C ALA A 135 -2.76 23.38 4.63
N SER A 136 -1.46 23.59 4.82
CA SER A 136 -0.40 22.78 4.19
C SER A 136 -0.39 21.34 4.70
N LEU A 137 -0.71 21.12 5.97
CA LEU A 137 -0.87 19.79 6.56
C LEU A 137 -2.07 19.03 5.98
N THR A 138 -3.14 19.72 5.57
CA THR A 138 -4.37 19.08 5.09
C THR A 138 -4.48 19.00 3.56
N HIS A 139 -3.82 19.90 2.84
CA HIS A 139 -3.95 20.05 1.39
C HIS A 139 -2.61 20.05 0.62
N GLY A 140 -1.48 19.80 1.30
CA GLY A 140 -0.13 19.80 0.72
C GLY A 140 0.61 21.13 0.88
N GLU A 141 1.95 21.08 0.88
CA GLU A 141 2.85 22.18 1.30
C GLU A 141 2.64 23.52 0.56
N ASP A 142 2.03 23.47 -0.63
CA ASP A 142 1.86 24.64 -1.49
C ASP A 142 0.47 25.30 -1.43
N PHE A 143 -0.41 24.91 -0.51
CA PHE A 143 -1.82 25.26 -0.59
C PHE A 143 -2.14 26.78 -0.61
N LEU A 144 -1.51 27.61 0.24
CA LEU A 144 -1.70 29.07 0.18
C LEU A 144 -0.61 29.80 -0.62
N SER A 145 0.62 29.29 -0.62
CA SER A 145 1.74 29.84 -1.38
C SER A 145 1.48 29.77 -2.89
N SER A 146 0.83 28.72 -3.38
CA SER A 146 0.41 28.58 -4.79
C SER A 146 -0.53 29.69 -5.28
N THR A 147 -1.12 30.47 -4.38
CA THR A 147 -1.99 31.60 -4.72
C THR A 147 -1.29 32.96 -4.70
N LEU A 148 -0.03 33.03 -4.22
CA LEU A 148 0.77 34.26 -4.19
C LEU A 148 1.47 34.47 -5.53
N PRO A 149 1.43 35.69 -6.12
CA PRO A 149 1.94 35.92 -7.47
C PRO A 149 3.47 35.76 -7.63
N TRP A 150 4.22 35.68 -6.52
CA TRP A 150 5.68 35.46 -6.49
C TRP A 150 6.09 34.09 -5.91
N ASN A 151 5.13 33.29 -5.44
CA ASN A 151 5.36 31.93 -4.92
C ASN A 151 4.67 30.87 -5.80
N MET A 152 4.41 31.25 -7.06
CA MET A 152 4.14 30.31 -8.14
C MET A 152 5.46 29.64 -8.55
N ASP A 153 6.07 28.85 -7.67
CA ASP A 153 7.29 28.11 -8.00
C ASP A 153 7.46 26.84 -7.14
N ASN A 154 7.85 25.75 -7.83
CA ASN A 154 8.62 24.59 -7.33
C ASN A 154 7.88 23.35 -6.76
N SER A 155 7.10 22.67 -7.59
CA SER A 155 7.36 21.22 -7.74
C SER A 155 8.08 21.04 -9.08
N PRO A 156 9.38 20.72 -9.10
CA PRO A 156 10.02 20.40 -10.34
C PRO A 156 9.54 18.99 -10.72
N TYR A 157 8.69 18.91 -11.75
CA TYR A 157 8.97 17.88 -12.74
C TYR A 157 10.38 18.21 -13.25
N GLN A 158 11.38 17.48 -12.76
CA GLN A 158 12.69 17.42 -13.37
C GLN A 158 12.51 16.48 -14.57
N PRO A 159 12.39 16.97 -15.82
CA PRO A 159 12.73 16.12 -16.96
C PRO A 159 14.17 15.63 -16.67
N GLY A 160 14.37 14.30 -16.63
CA GLY A 160 15.67 13.74 -16.29
C GLY A 160 16.75 14.40 -17.15
N ASN A 161 17.81 14.94 -16.52
CA ASN A 161 18.93 15.68 -17.12
C ASN A 161 18.80 15.87 -18.65
N PHE A 162 18.13 16.94 -19.06
CA PHE A 162 18.06 17.33 -20.46
C PHE A 162 19.43 17.85 -20.89
N ASP A 163 20.26 16.94 -21.39
CA ASP A 163 21.47 17.28 -22.11
C ASP A 163 21.16 17.24 -23.61
N LEU A 164 21.18 18.41 -24.26
CA LEU A 164 21.05 18.53 -25.72
C LEU A 164 22.08 17.68 -26.46
N ALA A 165 23.21 17.32 -25.82
CA ALA A 165 24.21 16.43 -26.38
C ALA A 165 23.77 14.94 -26.44
N HIS A 166 22.70 14.53 -25.77
CA HIS A 166 22.16 13.15 -25.84
C HIS A 166 21.21 12.92 -27.03
N TYR A 167 20.77 13.98 -27.71
CA TYR A 167 20.02 13.89 -28.97
C TYR A 167 20.99 13.87 -30.17
N ASP A 168 21.94 12.92 -30.12
CA ASP A 168 22.99 12.69 -31.10
C ASP A 168 22.43 12.61 -32.53
N LEU A 169 22.95 13.44 -33.43
CA LEU A 169 22.58 13.46 -34.85
C LEU A 169 23.49 12.48 -35.62
N GLU A 170 22.92 11.44 -36.24
CA GLU A 170 23.56 10.75 -37.35
C GLU A 170 23.05 11.37 -38.66
N GLU A 171 23.96 11.92 -39.47
CA GLU A 171 23.64 12.50 -40.79
C GLU A 171 22.51 13.55 -40.81
N GLY A 172 22.30 14.27 -39.69
CA GLY A 172 21.32 15.36 -39.59
C GLY A 172 19.88 14.92 -39.32
N LEU A 173 19.62 13.65 -39.05
CA LEU A 173 18.33 13.10 -38.64
C LEU A 173 18.38 12.58 -37.19
N LEU A 174 17.24 12.57 -36.50
CA LEU A 174 17.12 11.94 -35.18
C LEU A 174 17.24 10.41 -35.34
N ARG A 175 17.99 9.75 -34.44
CA ARG A 175 17.93 8.29 -34.33
C ARG A 175 16.51 7.85 -33.86
N PRO A 176 16.01 6.67 -34.25
CA PRO A 176 14.65 6.24 -33.92
C PRO A 176 14.31 6.20 -32.41
N ASP A 177 15.28 5.87 -31.57
CA ASP A 177 15.18 5.87 -30.11
C ASP A 177 15.11 7.29 -29.52
N ALA A 178 15.92 8.21 -30.06
CA ALA A 178 15.92 9.62 -29.70
C ALA A 178 14.62 10.32 -30.15
N GLU A 179 14.10 9.98 -31.32
CA GLU A 179 12.81 10.46 -31.82
C GLU A 179 11.67 10.01 -30.90
N LEU A 180 11.67 8.74 -30.46
CA LEU A 180 10.66 8.21 -29.55
C LEU A 180 10.67 8.91 -28.19
N LYS A 181 11.87 9.13 -27.64
CA LYS A 181 12.05 9.85 -26.38
C LYS A 181 11.53 11.29 -26.48
N LEU A 182 11.86 11.98 -27.58
CA LEU A 182 11.40 13.34 -27.85
C LEU A 182 9.86 13.40 -27.95
N ILE A 183 9.23 12.45 -28.65
CA ILE A 183 7.76 12.31 -28.69
C ILE A 183 7.19 12.14 -27.29
N GLY A 184 7.78 11.28 -26.45
CA GLY A 184 7.34 11.04 -25.09
C GLY A 184 7.39 12.30 -24.21
N GLU A 185 8.51 13.03 -24.26
CA GLU A 185 8.69 14.28 -23.51
C GLU A 185 7.68 15.35 -23.94
N VAL A 186 7.50 15.58 -25.25
CA VAL A 186 6.51 16.52 -25.80
C VAL A 186 5.10 16.20 -25.35
N ARG A 187 4.69 14.92 -25.42
CA ARG A 187 3.35 14.50 -25.00
C ARG A 187 3.15 14.61 -23.50
N THR A 188 4.21 14.44 -22.72
CA THR A 188 4.18 14.65 -21.26
C THR A 188 3.97 16.13 -20.96
N ILE A 189 4.69 17.02 -21.65
CA ILE A 189 4.51 18.47 -21.55
C ILE A 189 3.07 18.86 -21.91
N PHE A 190 2.53 18.35 -23.02
CA PHE A 190 1.15 18.63 -23.41
C PHE A 190 0.13 18.10 -22.40
N ALA A 191 0.35 16.92 -21.84
CA ALA A 191 -0.54 16.34 -20.84
C ALA A 191 -0.65 17.18 -19.57
N HIS A 192 0.49 17.66 -19.06
CA HIS A 192 0.54 18.42 -17.82
C HIS A 192 0.17 19.89 -18.01
N ASN A 193 0.54 20.50 -19.15
CA ASN A 193 0.45 21.94 -19.33
C ASN A 193 -0.67 22.37 -20.30
N CYS A 194 -1.16 21.50 -21.19
CA CYS A 194 -2.01 21.91 -22.31
C CYS A 194 -3.40 21.23 -22.35
N TYR A 195 -3.51 19.94 -22.04
CA TYR A 195 -4.75 19.17 -22.23
C TYR A 195 -5.92 19.65 -21.36
N LYS A 196 -5.65 20.34 -20.25
CA LYS A 196 -6.69 20.94 -19.42
C LYS A 196 -7.60 21.91 -20.20
N CYS A 197 -7.06 22.58 -21.22
CA CYS A 197 -7.78 23.54 -22.05
C CYS A 197 -7.83 23.18 -23.54
N HIS A 198 -6.95 22.28 -24.03
CA HIS A 198 -6.82 21.91 -25.44
C HIS A 198 -6.86 20.38 -25.65
N SER A 199 -7.93 19.74 -25.18
CA SER A 199 -8.17 18.29 -25.34
C SER A 199 -9.63 17.99 -25.73
N GLY A 200 -9.99 16.73 -25.89
CA GLY A 200 -11.38 16.33 -26.13
C GLY A 200 -12.37 16.77 -25.03
N ALA A 201 -11.91 17.02 -23.80
CA ALA A 201 -12.77 17.45 -22.69
C ALA A 201 -13.06 18.97 -22.73
N LYS A 202 -12.14 19.76 -23.30
CA LYS A 202 -12.25 21.22 -23.39
C LYS A 202 -11.38 21.71 -24.55
N THR A 203 -11.98 22.47 -25.46
CA THR A 203 -11.37 22.92 -26.72
C THR A 203 -11.34 24.45 -26.82
N GLU A 204 -10.52 25.10 -25.99
CA GLU A 204 -10.37 26.56 -26.07
C GLU A 204 -9.72 26.96 -27.41
N GLY A 205 -10.33 27.93 -28.10
CA GLY A 205 -9.89 28.39 -29.43
C GLY A 205 -9.94 27.31 -30.51
N ASP A 206 -10.86 26.33 -30.40
CA ASP A 206 -11.00 25.14 -31.25
C ASP A 206 -9.71 24.31 -31.44
N LEU A 207 -8.71 24.52 -30.58
CA LEU A 207 -7.43 23.83 -30.66
C LEU A 207 -7.45 22.58 -29.76
N ARG A 208 -7.00 21.46 -30.34
CA ARG A 208 -6.79 20.19 -29.64
C ARG A 208 -5.37 19.68 -29.88
N LEU A 209 -4.67 19.33 -28.80
CA LEU A 209 -3.27 18.92 -28.83
C LEU A 209 -3.05 17.45 -28.46
N ASP A 210 -4.13 16.70 -28.23
CA ASP A 210 -4.11 15.34 -27.66
C ASP A 210 -4.05 14.21 -28.70
N THR A 211 -4.24 14.52 -30.00
CA THR A 211 -4.20 13.54 -31.09
C THR A 211 -3.53 14.11 -32.34
N LYS A 212 -2.97 13.25 -33.21
CA LYS A 212 -2.25 13.65 -34.43
C LYS A 212 -3.09 14.55 -35.33
N ASP A 213 -4.27 14.05 -35.70
CA ASP A 213 -5.13 14.73 -36.67
C ASP A 213 -5.54 16.11 -36.17
N HIS A 214 -5.71 16.27 -34.86
CA HIS A 214 -6.13 17.54 -34.28
C HIS A 214 -4.96 18.51 -34.03
N VAL A 215 -3.81 18.02 -33.58
CA VAL A 215 -2.64 18.89 -33.29
C VAL A 215 -2.16 19.59 -34.56
N PHE A 216 -2.17 18.89 -35.70
CA PHE A 216 -1.75 19.44 -37.00
C PHE A 216 -2.86 20.19 -37.73
N LYS A 217 -4.14 19.95 -37.41
CA LYS A 217 -5.25 20.74 -37.95
C LYS A 217 -5.26 22.18 -37.43
N GLY A 218 -4.71 22.43 -36.25
CA GLY A 218 -4.70 23.75 -35.62
C GLY A 218 -6.03 24.14 -34.97
N GLY A 219 -6.23 25.44 -34.74
CA GLY A 219 -7.42 25.99 -34.08
C GLY A 219 -8.00 27.21 -34.80
N GLU A 220 -8.75 28.05 -34.10
CA GLU A 220 -9.37 29.28 -34.64
C GLU A 220 -8.34 30.24 -35.28
N SER A 221 -7.09 30.21 -34.81
CA SER A 221 -6.00 31.03 -35.34
C SER A 221 -5.28 30.41 -36.55
N GLY A 222 -5.79 29.28 -37.07
CA GLY A 222 -5.16 28.51 -38.14
C GLY A 222 -4.20 27.44 -37.62
N GLU A 223 -3.27 27.02 -38.48
CA GLU A 223 -2.22 26.07 -38.15
C GLU A 223 -1.33 26.60 -37.02
N VAL A 224 -1.17 25.81 -35.95
CA VAL A 224 -0.39 26.23 -34.78
C VAL A 224 1.05 25.73 -34.81
N ILE A 225 1.34 24.74 -35.64
CA ILE A 225 2.66 24.12 -35.81
C ILE A 225 3.01 24.17 -37.28
N LEU A 226 4.06 24.93 -37.60
CA LEU A 226 4.71 24.92 -38.91
C LEU A 226 5.92 24.00 -38.82
N VAL A 227 5.76 22.79 -39.34
CA VAL A 227 6.75 21.71 -39.32
C VAL A 227 8.10 22.21 -39.85
N GLY A 228 9.16 22.04 -39.05
CA GLY A 228 10.52 22.48 -39.39
C GLY A 228 10.82 23.97 -39.13
N SER A 229 9.81 24.77 -38.80
CA SER A 229 9.92 26.23 -38.61
C SER A 229 9.39 26.66 -37.23
N PRO A 230 10.12 26.38 -36.13
CA PRO A 230 9.65 26.71 -34.79
C PRO A 230 9.46 28.21 -34.58
N GLN A 231 10.26 29.08 -35.20
CA GLN A 231 10.15 30.53 -35.05
C GLN A 231 8.89 31.11 -35.70
N GLU A 232 8.31 30.39 -36.66
CA GLU A 232 7.08 30.78 -37.35
C GLU A 232 5.85 30.08 -36.77
N SER A 233 6.05 29.07 -35.91
CA SER A 233 4.97 28.30 -35.30
C SER A 233 4.26 29.08 -34.19
N GLU A 234 2.95 29.26 -34.35
CA GLU A 234 2.12 30.01 -33.40
C GLU A 234 2.14 29.39 -31.99
N LEU A 235 2.26 28.06 -31.88
CA LEU A 235 2.45 27.34 -30.63
C LEU A 235 3.69 27.86 -29.87
N ILE A 236 4.84 27.87 -30.52
CA ILE A 236 6.12 28.32 -29.94
C ILE A 236 6.07 29.80 -29.62
N ARG A 237 5.47 30.62 -30.50
CA ARG A 237 5.26 32.04 -30.22
C ARG A 237 4.46 32.24 -28.94
N ARG A 238 3.30 31.58 -28.79
CA ARG A 238 2.41 31.81 -27.63
C ARG A 238 2.99 31.35 -26.29
N ILE A 239 3.77 30.27 -26.26
CA ILE A 239 4.42 29.78 -25.03
C ILE A 239 5.67 30.59 -24.64
N THR A 240 6.23 31.38 -25.55
CA THR A 240 7.42 32.23 -25.30
C THR A 240 7.09 33.69 -25.04
N LEU A 241 5.81 34.08 -25.13
CA LEU A 241 5.39 35.45 -24.85
C LEU A 241 5.55 35.80 -23.36
N PRO A 242 5.79 37.08 -23.02
CA PRO A 242 5.81 37.54 -21.64
C PRO A 242 4.48 37.31 -20.92
N GLN A 243 4.51 37.02 -19.61
CA GLN A 243 3.33 36.67 -18.80
C GLN A 243 2.21 37.72 -18.81
N ASN A 244 2.52 38.98 -19.10
CA ASN A 244 1.57 40.07 -19.21
C ASN A 244 0.97 40.25 -20.63
N HIS A 245 1.39 39.43 -21.60
CA HIS A 245 0.91 39.50 -22.96
C HIS A 245 -0.45 38.81 -23.10
N LYS A 246 -1.42 39.46 -23.73
CA LYS A 246 -2.81 38.96 -23.87
C LYS A 246 -2.93 37.61 -24.60
N ASP A 247 -1.97 37.30 -25.46
CA ASP A 247 -1.97 36.08 -26.29
C ASP A 247 -1.06 34.97 -25.73
N ILE A 248 -0.48 35.14 -24.52
CA ILE A 248 0.34 34.10 -23.89
C ILE A 248 -0.49 32.85 -23.61
N MET A 249 0.12 31.69 -23.81
CA MET A 249 -0.43 30.41 -23.37
C MET A 249 0.56 29.71 -22.41
N PRO A 250 0.09 29.17 -21.26
CA PRO A 250 -1.30 29.20 -20.79
C PRO A 250 -1.74 30.59 -20.29
N ALA A 251 -2.95 31.03 -20.67
CA ALA A 251 -3.50 32.34 -20.28
C ALA A 251 -3.75 32.47 -18.75
N LYS A 252 -3.89 31.33 -18.07
CA LYS A 252 -3.97 31.22 -16.61
C LYS A 252 -3.17 29.99 -16.16
N GLY A 253 -2.20 30.18 -15.28
CA GLY A 253 -1.33 29.11 -14.79
C GLY A 253 0.16 29.46 -14.90
N ARG A 254 1.02 28.48 -14.65
CA ARG A 254 2.48 28.60 -14.78
C ARG A 254 2.86 28.63 -16.28
N PRO A 255 3.68 29.58 -16.73
CA PRO A 255 4.35 29.48 -18.03
C PRO A 255 5.23 28.22 -18.11
N LEU A 256 5.48 27.72 -19.31
CA LEU A 256 6.42 26.60 -19.49
C LEU A 256 7.83 27.04 -19.07
N SER A 257 8.61 26.11 -18.52
CA SER A 257 10.04 26.31 -18.25
C SER A 257 10.83 26.45 -19.54
N ASN A 258 12.06 26.99 -19.44
CA ASN A 258 12.95 27.11 -20.59
C ASN A 258 13.27 25.75 -21.20
N GLU A 259 13.39 24.70 -20.37
CA GLU A 259 13.63 23.33 -20.77
C GLU A 259 12.43 22.76 -21.56
N GLU A 260 11.21 22.94 -21.06
CA GLU A 260 9.99 22.51 -21.76
C GLU A 260 9.81 23.24 -23.09
N ILE A 261 10.10 24.55 -23.13
CA ILE A 261 10.08 25.34 -24.37
C ILE A 261 11.15 24.83 -25.35
N ALA A 262 12.35 24.50 -24.87
CA ALA A 262 13.43 23.98 -25.70
C ALA A 262 13.07 22.62 -26.32
N ILE A 263 12.45 21.72 -25.54
CA ILE A 263 11.95 20.42 -26.01
C ILE A 263 10.90 20.61 -27.11
N LEU A 264 9.91 21.48 -26.89
CA LEU A 264 8.87 21.76 -27.90
C LEU A 264 9.45 22.43 -29.16
N THR A 265 10.44 23.31 -28.99
CA THR A 265 11.13 23.98 -30.10
C THR A 265 11.92 22.97 -30.93
N LEU A 266 12.69 22.10 -30.28
CA LEU A 266 13.42 21.01 -30.92
C LEU A 266 12.48 20.05 -31.64
N TRP A 267 11.36 19.70 -31.01
CA TRP A 267 10.35 18.84 -31.62
C TRP A 267 9.81 19.43 -32.92
N VAL A 268 9.42 20.71 -32.94
CA VAL A 268 8.96 21.38 -34.16
C VAL A 268 10.08 21.47 -35.21
N GLU A 269 11.31 21.79 -34.80
CA GLU A 269 12.49 21.84 -35.69
C GLU A 269 12.73 20.48 -36.38
N LYS A 270 12.57 19.38 -35.65
CA LYS A 270 12.78 18.01 -36.16
C LYS A 270 11.59 17.43 -36.91
N GLY A 271 10.68 18.30 -37.36
CA GLY A 271 9.55 17.90 -38.18
C GLY A 271 8.30 17.51 -37.38
N ALA A 272 8.24 17.89 -36.11
CA ALA A 272 7.14 17.57 -35.19
C ALA A 272 6.75 16.09 -35.26
N PRO A 273 7.70 15.14 -35.08
CA PRO A 273 7.43 13.73 -35.25
C PRO A 273 6.25 13.32 -34.34
N TRP A 274 5.34 12.56 -34.90
CA TRP A 274 4.13 12.10 -34.23
C TRP A 274 3.82 10.67 -34.65
N PRO A 275 3.51 9.75 -33.72
CA PRO A 275 3.29 8.35 -34.04
C PRO A 275 2.23 8.20 -35.13
N GLU A 276 2.60 7.60 -36.27
CA GLU A 276 1.74 7.43 -37.44
C GLU A 276 0.61 6.41 -37.22
N ASN A 277 0.78 5.50 -36.26
CA ASN A 277 -0.23 4.55 -35.83
C ASN A 277 -0.29 4.55 -34.29
N ALA A 278 -1.41 4.13 -33.72
CA ALA A 278 -1.61 3.97 -32.28
C ALA A 278 -0.55 3.10 -31.57
N SER A 279 0.37 2.49 -32.32
CA SER A 279 1.59 1.83 -31.89
C SER A 279 2.67 2.84 -31.47
N ILE A 280 2.40 3.60 -30.40
CA ILE A 280 3.50 4.09 -29.56
C ILE A 280 4.12 2.80 -28.97
N PRO A 281 5.44 2.53 -29.12
CA PRO A 281 6.10 1.58 -28.24
C PRO A 281 5.83 2.09 -26.84
N SER A 282 5.09 1.31 -26.07
CA SER A 282 4.66 1.72 -24.75
C SER A 282 5.85 2.25 -23.94
N ILE A 283 5.64 3.36 -23.23
CA ILE A 283 6.59 3.82 -22.21
C ILE A 283 6.60 2.88 -21.00
N TYR A 284 5.55 2.08 -20.85
CA TYR A 284 5.43 1.05 -19.83
C TYR A 284 5.95 -0.27 -20.38
N ARG A 285 6.81 -0.93 -19.61
CA ARG A 285 7.16 -2.33 -19.90
C ARG A 285 5.88 -3.16 -19.83
N VAL A 286 5.74 -4.11 -20.75
CA VAL A 286 4.74 -5.18 -20.64
C VAL A 286 5.50 -6.49 -20.51
N ALA A 287 5.27 -7.22 -19.43
CA ALA A 287 5.87 -8.54 -19.27
C ALA A 287 5.31 -9.51 -20.32
N GLU A 288 6.20 -10.28 -20.95
CA GLU A 288 5.82 -11.23 -21.99
C GLU A 288 4.79 -12.23 -21.47
N LEU A 289 3.72 -12.44 -22.24
CA LEU A 289 2.67 -13.40 -21.94
C LEU A 289 3.20 -14.84 -22.02
N ALA A 290 3.99 -15.13 -23.05
CA ALA A 290 4.46 -16.47 -23.36
C ALA A 290 5.32 -17.07 -22.22
N PRO A 291 5.16 -18.37 -21.92
CA PRO A 291 6.05 -19.06 -21.00
C PRO A 291 7.45 -19.17 -21.62
N ARG A 292 8.46 -19.14 -20.75
CA ARG A 292 9.86 -19.37 -21.13
C ARG A 292 10.44 -20.35 -20.13
N LYS A 293 11.12 -21.40 -20.60
CA LYS A 293 11.86 -22.35 -19.74
C LYS A 293 13.36 -22.17 -19.93
N PRO A 294 14.03 -21.32 -19.12
CA PRO A 294 15.47 -21.12 -19.19
C PRO A 294 16.22 -22.41 -18.91
N LYS A 295 17.42 -22.55 -19.50
CA LYS A 295 18.30 -23.67 -19.16
C LYS A 295 18.86 -23.47 -17.76
N LEU A 296 18.94 -24.55 -16.99
CA LEU A 296 19.57 -24.52 -15.67
C LEU A 296 21.04 -24.08 -15.79
N PRO A 297 21.50 -23.14 -14.94
CA PRO A 297 22.91 -22.78 -14.86
C PRO A 297 23.77 -23.99 -14.49
N LYS A 298 25.06 -23.94 -14.86
CA LYS A 298 25.99 -25.01 -14.52
C LYS A 298 26.29 -25.00 -13.02
N ASN A 299 26.33 -26.18 -12.41
CA ASN A 299 26.74 -26.34 -11.02
C ASN A 299 28.22 -25.94 -10.86
N SER A 300 28.48 -24.93 -10.04
CA SER A 300 29.80 -24.34 -9.77
C SER A 300 30.36 -24.74 -8.39
N ILE A 301 29.49 -25.02 -7.41
CA ILE A 301 29.86 -25.15 -5.98
C ILE A 301 29.09 -26.26 -5.22
N GLY A 302 28.68 -27.32 -5.92
CA GLY A 302 27.98 -28.46 -5.30
C GLY A 302 26.52 -28.15 -4.91
N LEU A 303 25.89 -27.19 -5.60
CA LEU A 303 24.47 -26.89 -5.46
C LEU A 303 23.66 -27.84 -6.34
N GLU A 304 22.64 -28.46 -5.76
CA GLU A 304 21.77 -29.39 -6.47
C GLU A 304 20.38 -28.81 -6.72
N ASN A 305 19.89 -27.93 -5.84
CA ASN A 305 18.58 -27.30 -6.01
C ASN A 305 18.62 -26.25 -7.14
N PRO A 306 17.76 -26.36 -8.16
CA PRO A 306 17.62 -25.38 -9.24
C PRO A 306 17.51 -23.90 -8.82
N VAL A 307 16.80 -23.60 -7.72
CA VAL A 307 16.67 -22.23 -7.20
C VAL A 307 18.05 -21.67 -6.88
N ASP A 308 18.89 -22.47 -6.22
CA ASP A 308 20.22 -22.06 -5.84
C ASP A 308 21.16 -21.91 -7.04
N LEU A 309 20.96 -22.68 -8.11
CA LEU A 309 21.75 -22.54 -9.34
C LEU A 309 21.49 -21.17 -10.01
N PHE A 310 20.24 -20.71 -10.07
CA PHE A 310 19.94 -19.36 -10.57
C PHE A 310 20.38 -18.25 -9.63
N VAL A 311 20.26 -18.46 -8.31
CA VAL A 311 20.76 -17.49 -7.32
C VAL A 311 22.28 -17.39 -7.37
N ASP A 312 22.99 -18.51 -7.55
CA ASP A 312 24.44 -18.51 -7.70
C ASP A 312 24.88 -17.73 -8.94
N ASP A 313 24.26 -17.99 -10.10
CA ASP A 313 24.53 -17.25 -11.33
C ASP A 313 24.26 -15.75 -11.16
N TYR A 314 23.18 -15.38 -10.47
CA TYR A 314 22.89 -13.98 -10.12
C TYR A 314 23.95 -13.38 -9.18
N PHE A 315 24.35 -14.08 -8.12
CA PHE A 315 25.38 -13.62 -7.19
C PHE A 315 26.74 -13.46 -7.85
N GLN A 316 27.15 -14.40 -8.71
CA GLN A 316 28.39 -14.29 -9.49
C GLN A 316 28.37 -13.06 -10.41
N LYS A 317 27.26 -12.83 -11.12
CA LYS A 317 27.10 -11.65 -12.00
C LYS A 317 27.12 -10.33 -11.23
N LYS A 318 26.63 -10.31 -9.98
CA LYS A 318 26.58 -9.12 -9.12
C LYS A 318 27.79 -8.98 -8.18
N GLY A 319 28.71 -9.95 -8.17
CA GLY A 319 29.86 -9.96 -7.26
C GLY A 319 29.46 -10.10 -5.78
N LEU A 320 28.39 -10.85 -5.49
CA LEU A 320 27.86 -11.06 -4.15
C LEU A 320 28.35 -12.38 -3.56
N GLU A 321 28.50 -12.40 -2.24
CA GLU A 321 28.80 -13.62 -1.48
C GLU A 321 27.51 -14.30 -1.01
N TRP A 322 27.57 -15.62 -0.88
CA TRP A 322 26.47 -16.39 -0.31
C TRP A 322 26.28 -16.05 1.18
N PRO A 323 25.05 -15.78 1.63
CA PRO A 323 24.76 -15.61 3.05
C PRO A 323 25.05 -16.90 3.83
N GLN A 324 25.36 -16.75 5.12
CA GLN A 324 25.60 -17.89 6.01
C GLN A 324 24.33 -18.72 6.19
N SER A 325 24.48 -20.05 6.26
CA SER A 325 23.37 -20.94 6.64
C SER A 325 22.91 -20.62 8.06
N ILE A 326 21.60 -20.66 8.30
CA ILE A 326 21.06 -20.57 9.66
C ILE A 326 21.26 -21.87 10.43
N ASP A 327 21.23 -21.76 11.75
CA ASP A 327 21.21 -22.91 12.66
C ASP A 327 19.88 -23.68 12.59
N ASP A 328 19.90 -24.92 13.05
CA ASP A 328 18.76 -25.85 12.99
C ASP A 328 17.52 -25.37 13.75
N ARG A 329 17.70 -24.65 14.86
CA ARG A 329 16.57 -24.11 15.62
C ARG A 329 15.89 -22.99 14.85
N THR A 330 16.69 -22.07 14.29
CA THR A 330 16.19 -20.98 13.44
C THR A 330 15.48 -21.54 12.20
N PHE A 331 16.08 -22.55 11.54
CA PHE A 331 15.46 -23.25 10.42
C PHE A 331 14.12 -23.89 10.80
N LEU A 332 14.08 -24.69 11.88
CA LEU A 332 12.88 -25.40 12.31
C LEU A 332 11.73 -24.43 12.59
N ARG A 333 12.02 -23.35 13.31
CA ARG A 333 11.04 -22.30 13.61
C ARG A 333 10.52 -21.63 12.32
N ARG A 334 11.42 -21.32 11.37
CA ARG A 334 11.07 -20.69 10.09
C ARG A 334 10.10 -21.56 9.28
N VAL A 335 10.42 -22.84 9.09
CA VAL A 335 9.57 -23.75 8.29
C VAL A 335 8.24 -24.05 8.97
N TYR A 336 8.18 -24.16 10.30
CA TYR A 336 6.91 -24.33 11.00
C TYR A 336 5.98 -23.14 10.80
N PHE A 337 6.49 -21.91 10.93
CA PHE A 337 5.68 -20.73 10.70
C PHE A 337 5.26 -20.57 9.24
N ASP A 338 6.14 -20.86 8.27
CA ASP A 338 5.84 -20.68 6.85
C ASP A 338 4.95 -21.77 6.24
N LEU A 339 5.05 -23.01 6.74
CA LEU A 339 4.34 -24.14 6.15
C LEU A 339 3.00 -24.40 6.83
N VAL A 340 2.95 -24.29 8.16
CA VAL A 340 1.78 -24.66 8.99
C VAL A 340 1.31 -23.57 9.95
N GLY A 341 2.01 -22.43 10.01
CA GLY A 341 1.60 -21.27 10.80
C GLY A 341 1.65 -21.46 12.30
N LEU A 342 2.36 -22.47 12.79
CA LEU A 342 2.47 -22.83 14.21
C LEU A 342 3.91 -22.71 14.69
N ILE A 343 4.11 -22.74 16.00
CA ILE A 343 5.42 -22.93 16.59
C ILE A 343 5.67 -24.44 16.79
N PRO A 344 6.90 -24.97 16.58
CA PRO A 344 7.22 -26.36 16.91
C PRO A 344 6.88 -26.68 18.36
N THR A 345 6.38 -27.89 18.61
CA THR A 345 6.26 -28.38 19.99
C THR A 345 7.66 -28.64 20.56
N GLN A 346 7.78 -28.67 21.89
CA GLN A 346 9.06 -29.04 22.52
C GLN A 346 9.50 -30.44 22.11
N GLU A 347 8.56 -31.39 22.01
CA GLU A 347 8.83 -32.77 21.58
C GLU A 347 9.40 -32.80 20.15
N ASP A 348 8.76 -32.09 19.20
CA ASP A 348 9.22 -32.00 17.82
C ASP A 348 10.62 -31.37 17.74
N SER A 349 10.84 -30.28 18.49
CA SER A 349 12.11 -29.56 18.54
C SER A 349 13.23 -30.44 19.10
N GLU A 350 12.99 -31.12 20.23
CA GLU A 350 13.97 -32.02 20.82
C GLU A 350 14.27 -33.22 19.93
N LYS A 351 13.26 -33.78 19.26
CA LYS A 351 13.43 -34.86 18.29
C LYS A 351 14.33 -34.40 17.15
N PHE A 352 13.99 -33.30 16.49
CA PHE A 352 14.74 -32.75 15.35
C PHE A 352 16.19 -32.37 15.70
N LEU A 353 16.41 -31.81 16.88
CA LEU A 353 17.75 -31.41 17.34
C LEU A 353 18.62 -32.60 17.72
N LYS A 354 18.04 -33.71 18.22
CA LYS A 354 18.77 -34.96 18.54
C LYS A 354 19.02 -35.84 17.32
N GLU A 355 18.21 -35.67 16.26
CA GLU A 355 18.26 -36.49 15.05
C GLU A 355 19.56 -36.26 14.26
N GLN A 356 20.25 -37.36 13.91
CA GLN A 356 21.51 -37.37 13.18
C GLN A 356 21.37 -37.98 11.76
N ILE A 357 20.15 -37.99 11.23
CA ILE A 357 19.88 -38.53 9.90
C ILE A 357 20.40 -37.55 8.84
N PRO A 358 21.05 -38.03 7.75
CA PRO A 358 21.29 -37.21 6.57
C PRO A 358 20.00 -36.53 6.11
N GLU A 359 20.07 -35.27 5.67
CA GLU A 359 18.90 -34.56 5.11
C GLU A 359 17.70 -34.38 6.06
N LYS A 360 17.89 -34.41 7.40
CA LYS A 360 16.79 -34.18 8.37
C LYS A 360 15.93 -32.93 8.11
N ARG A 361 16.51 -31.89 7.49
CA ARG A 361 15.81 -30.66 7.08
C ARG A 361 14.78 -30.91 5.97
N LEU A 362 15.11 -31.78 5.01
CA LEU A 362 14.19 -32.22 3.96
C LEU A 362 13.03 -33.00 4.59
N ALA A 363 13.34 -33.98 5.44
CA ALA A 363 12.34 -34.82 6.09
C ALA A 363 11.30 -34.01 6.89
N VAL A 364 11.71 -32.96 7.62
CA VAL A 364 10.76 -32.11 8.35
C VAL A 364 9.93 -31.22 7.42
N ILE A 365 10.48 -30.75 6.30
CA ILE A 365 9.70 -30.00 5.29
C ILE A 365 8.61 -30.90 4.72
N GLU A 366 8.95 -32.13 4.35
CA GLU A 366 8.02 -33.11 3.82
C GLU A 366 6.94 -33.48 4.85
N ASP A 367 7.32 -33.74 6.11
CA ASP A 367 6.36 -34.03 7.19
C ASP A 367 5.36 -32.88 7.38
N LEU A 368 5.85 -31.63 7.43
CA LEU A 368 4.99 -30.45 7.57
C LEU A 368 4.04 -30.27 6.38
N LEU A 369 4.50 -30.49 5.15
CA LEU A 369 3.64 -30.41 3.97
C LEU A 369 2.59 -31.53 3.91
N HIS A 370 2.83 -32.67 4.56
CA HIS A 370 1.85 -33.74 4.71
C HIS A 370 0.82 -33.48 5.83
N ARG A 371 1.03 -32.47 6.68
CA ARG A 371 0.02 -32.00 7.66
C ARG A 371 -1.09 -31.20 6.99
N ASN A 372 -1.93 -31.89 6.22
CA ASN A 372 -2.95 -31.29 5.35
C ASN A 372 -3.88 -30.33 6.07
N ASP A 373 -4.35 -30.66 7.28
CA ASP A 373 -5.23 -29.81 8.06
C ASP A 373 -4.51 -28.52 8.50
N ASP A 374 -3.30 -28.63 9.08
CA ASP A 374 -2.54 -27.46 9.54
C ASP A 374 -2.06 -26.58 8.38
N TYR A 375 -1.61 -27.20 7.29
CA TYR A 375 -1.27 -26.53 6.05
C TYR A 375 -2.48 -25.74 5.52
N ALA A 376 -3.63 -26.41 5.37
CA ALA A 376 -4.83 -25.76 4.85
C ALA A 376 -5.28 -24.61 5.76
N MET A 377 -5.29 -24.79 7.08
CA MET A 377 -5.65 -23.73 8.03
C MET A 377 -4.69 -22.55 8.01
N HIS A 378 -3.39 -22.78 7.77
CA HIS A 378 -2.42 -21.71 7.63
C HIS A 378 -2.64 -20.93 6.32
N TRP A 379 -2.62 -21.63 5.18
CA TRP A 379 -2.71 -21.04 3.85
C TRP A 379 -4.09 -20.49 3.53
N LEU A 380 -5.14 -20.91 4.25
CA LEU A 380 -6.45 -20.26 4.23
C LEU A 380 -6.33 -18.75 4.42
N THR A 381 -5.42 -18.30 5.29
CA THR A 381 -5.22 -16.88 5.56
C THR A 381 -4.73 -16.12 4.33
N PHE A 382 -3.68 -16.63 3.68
CA PHE A 382 -3.12 -16.06 2.45
C PHE A 382 -4.18 -15.96 1.35
N TRP A 383 -4.93 -17.03 1.12
CA TRP A 383 -5.97 -17.04 0.08
C TRP A 383 -7.18 -16.20 0.44
N ASN A 384 -7.58 -16.15 1.71
CA ASN A 384 -8.69 -15.32 2.15
C ASN A 384 -8.41 -13.83 1.90
N ASP A 385 -7.20 -13.37 2.18
CA ASP A 385 -6.81 -11.97 1.95
C ASP A 385 -6.89 -11.60 0.45
N ILE A 386 -6.42 -12.49 -0.41
CA ILE A 386 -6.33 -12.25 -1.86
C ILE A 386 -7.69 -12.43 -2.55
N LEU A 387 -8.48 -13.43 -2.14
CA LEU A 387 -9.81 -13.71 -2.69
C LEU A 387 -10.91 -12.89 -2.01
N ARG A 388 -10.52 -11.92 -1.18
CA ARG A 388 -11.40 -11.10 -0.34
C ARG A 388 -12.19 -11.94 0.68
N ASN A 389 -12.02 -13.25 0.81
CA ASN A 389 -12.96 -14.12 1.53
C ASN A 389 -12.94 -13.89 3.04
N ASP A 390 -14.07 -13.48 3.63
CA ASP A 390 -14.22 -13.22 5.06
C ASP A 390 -15.45 -13.92 5.65
N TYR A 391 -15.54 -14.00 6.97
CA TYR A 391 -16.68 -14.59 7.68
C TYR A 391 -17.80 -13.58 7.98
N THR A 392 -17.51 -12.28 7.84
CA THR A 392 -18.41 -11.15 8.09
C THR A 392 -18.11 -10.02 7.09
N GLY A 393 -18.89 -8.94 7.08
CA GLY A 393 -18.64 -7.78 6.19
C GLY A 393 -19.87 -7.27 5.43
N THR A 394 -19.70 -6.19 4.67
CA THR A 394 -20.79 -5.45 4.03
C THR A 394 -21.55 -6.31 3.03
N GLY A 395 -20.83 -7.16 2.30
CA GLY A 395 -21.43 -8.07 1.33
C GLY A 395 -22.42 -9.08 1.95
N TYR A 396 -22.21 -9.51 3.20
CA TYR A 396 -23.15 -10.40 3.89
C TYR A 396 -24.41 -9.66 4.39
N ILE A 397 -24.28 -8.37 4.70
CA ILE A 397 -25.40 -7.51 5.13
C ILE A 397 -26.32 -7.18 3.94
N THR A 398 -25.79 -7.15 2.73
CA THR A 398 -26.53 -6.88 1.50
C THR A 398 -26.93 -8.15 0.74
N ASN A 399 -26.54 -9.34 1.24
CA ASN A 399 -26.58 -10.61 0.50
C ASN A 399 -25.90 -10.51 -0.88
N GLY A 400 -24.96 -9.58 -1.02
CA GLY A 400 -24.19 -9.36 -2.24
C GLY A 400 -22.95 -10.24 -2.34
N ARG A 401 -22.63 -11.00 -1.28
CA ARG A 401 -21.43 -11.82 -1.19
C ARG A 401 -21.65 -13.06 -0.32
N TYR A 402 -20.92 -14.13 -0.64
CA TYR A 402 -20.91 -15.41 0.08
C TYR A 402 -19.48 -15.80 0.43
N ASN A 403 -19.28 -16.49 1.56
CA ASN A 403 -17.97 -17.04 1.88
C ASN A 403 -17.77 -18.31 1.04
N ILE A 404 -16.52 -18.53 0.64
CA ILE A 404 -16.08 -19.73 -0.07
C ILE A 404 -15.19 -20.60 0.82
N THR A 405 -15.25 -20.40 2.14
CA THR A 405 -14.26 -20.99 3.08
C THR A 405 -14.25 -22.50 3.01
N ASP A 406 -15.42 -23.15 2.92
CA ASP A 406 -15.47 -24.61 2.84
C ASP A 406 -14.82 -25.14 1.55
N TRP A 407 -15.17 -24.56 0.40
CA TRP A 407 -14.56 -24.88 -0.88
C TRP A 407 -13.04 -24.61 -0.87
N LEU A 408 -12.62 -23.48 -0.31
CA LEU A 408 -11.23 -23.08 -0.24
C LEU A 408 -10.43 -24.02 0.66
N TYR A 409 -10.93 -24.34 1.84
CA TYR A 409 -10.30 -25.30 2.75
C TYR A 409 -10.11 -26.65 2.09
N GLN A 410 -11.17 -27.21 1.47
CA GLN A 410 -11.11 -28.49 0.76
C GLN A 410 -10.13 -28.45 -0.42
N SER A 411 -10.04 -27.32 -1.12
CA SER A 411 -9.09 -27.14 -2.22
C SER A 411 -7.64 -27.17 -1.73
N LEU A 412 -7.35 -26.51 -0.60
CA LEU A 412 -6.01 -26.48 -0.01
C LEU A 412 -5.64 -27.82 0.62
N HIS A 413 -6.56 -28.44 1.37
CA HIS A 413 -6.37 -29.73 2.02
C HIS A 413 -6.03 -30.82 0.99
N LYS A 414 -6.72 -30.83 -0.15
CA LYS A 414 -6.49 -31.81 -1.23
C LYS A 414 -5.36 -31.41 -2.18
N ASN A 415 -4.68 -30.30 -1.92
CA ASN A 415 -3.68 -29.72 -2.80
C ASN A 415 -4.16 -29.63 -4.26
N LYS A 416 -5.34 -29.04 -4.46
CA LYS A 416 -5.98 -28.91 -5.78
C LYS A 416 -5.00 -28.22 -6.74
N PRO A 417 -4.77 -28.78 -7.95
CA PRO A 417 -4.00 -28.13 -8.99
C PRO A 417 -4.46 -26.69 -9.23
N TYR A 418 -3.52 -25.75 -9.31
CA TYR A 418 -3.86 -24.32 -9.34
C TYR A 418 -4.64 -23.89 -10.59
N ASP A 419 -4.44 -24.56 -11.72
CA ASP A 419 -5.24 -24.37 -12.93
C ASP A 419 -6.73 -24.70 -12.69
N VAL A 420 -7.02 -25.84 -12.04
CA VAL A 420 -8.38 -26.24 -11.66
C VAL A 420 -8.94 -25.28 -10.60
N PHE A 421 -8.12 -24.87 -9.63
CA PHE A 421 -8.49 -23.89 -8.61
C PHE A 421 -8.96 -22.57 -9.24
N VAL A 422 -8.20 -22.02 -10.19
CA VAL A 422 -8.56 -20.77 -10.89
C VAL A 422 -9.75 -20.98 -11.82
N LYS A 423 -9.83 -22.14 -12.52
CA LYS A 423 -10.96 -22.45 -13.38
C LYS A 423 -12.29 -22.43 -12.61
N GLU A 424 -12.32 -23.04 -11.42
CA GLU A 424 -13.48 -23.06 -10.54
C GLU A 424 -13.78 -21.68 -9.91
N LEU A 425 -12.79 -20.81 -9.73
CA LEU A 425 -13.06 -19.43 -9.29
C LEU A 425 -13.69 -18.57 -10.39
N LEU A 426 -13.28 -18.77 -11.65
CA LEU A 426 -13.71 -17.98 -12.81
C LEU A 426 -15.02 -18.46 -13.42
N ASN A 427 -15.27 -19.76 -13.39
CA ASN A 427 -16.53 -20.38 -13.80
C ASN A 427 -17.14 -21.14 -12.61
N PRO A 428 -17.66 -20.41 -11.61
CA PRO A 428 -17.98 -21.00 -10.32
C PRO A 428 -19.32 -21.71 -10.27
N ASP A 429 -19.39 -22.64 -9.33
CA ASP A 429 -20.64 -23.17 -8.79
C ASP A 429 -21.08 -22.38 -7.53
N GLU A 430 -22.14 -22.85 -6.88
CA GLU A 430 -22.65 -22.23 -5.65
C GLU A 430 -21.62 -22.16 -4.51
N LYS A 431 -20.61 -23.04 -4.50
CA LYS A 431 -19.60 -23.13 -3.42
C LYS A 431 -18.41 -22.20 -3.63
N SER A 432 -18.16 -21.77 -4.87
CA SER A 432 -16.97 -21.02 -5.30
C SER A 432 -17.28 -19.60 -5.81
N LYS A 433 -18.57 -19.25 -5.99
CA LYS A 433 -19.00 -17.99 -6.61
C LYS A 433 -18.62 -16.69 -5.87
N GLY A 434 -18.24 -16.77 -4.60
CA GLY A 434 -17.98 -15.60 -3.76
C GLY A 434 -16.84 -14.69 -4.22
N PHE A 435 -15.94 -15.18 -5.10
CA PHE A 435 -14.84 -14.38 -5.65
C PHE A 435 -15.28 -13.41 -6.77
N ILE A 436 -16.07 -13.89 -7.74
CA ILE A 436 -16.49 -13.09 -8.91
C ILE A 436 -17.85 -12.39 -8.73
N GLU A 437 -18.71 -12.83 -7.81
CA GLU A 437 -19.97 -12.11 -7.51
C GLU A 437 -19.74 -10.74 -6.86
N GLY A 438 -18.53 -10.52 -6.29
CA GLY A 438 -18.10 -9.23 -5.75
C GLY A 438 -18.86 -8.80 -4.49
N ILE A 439 -18.89 -7.50 -4.22
CA ILE A 439 -19.64 -6.89 -3.12
C ILE A 439 -20.70 -5.96 -3.69
N ARG A 440 -21.98 -6.23 -3.37
CA ARG A 440 -23.07 -5.30 -3.66
C ARG A 440 -23.18 -4.28 -2.53
N TRP A 441 -22.79 -3.04 -2.82
CA TRP A 441 -22.89 -1.91 -1.89
C TRP A 441 -24.33 -1.35 -1.82
N ARG A 442 -24.70 -0.69 -0.71
CA ARG A 442 -25.99 0.00 -0.58
C ARG A 442 -25.87 1.43 -1.12
N GLY A 443 -26.90 1.91 -1.83
CA GLY A 443 -26.97 3.28 -2.34
C GLY A 443 -26.42 3.42 -3.77
N THR A 444 -26.28 4.67 -4.22
CA THR A 444 -25.68 4.98 -5.52
C THR A 444 -24.18 4.72 -5.43
N VAL A 445 -23.68 3.78 -6.24
CA VAL A 445 -22.25 3.47 -6.33
C VAL A 445 -21.70 3.82 -7.69
N ASN A 446 -20.41 4.16 -7.70
CA ASN A 446 -19.67 4.47 -8.90
C ASN A 446 -19.71 3.33 -9.90
N ALA A 447 -19.71 3.64 -11.21
CA ALA A 447 -19.64 2.62 -12.24
C ALA A 447 -18.41 1.70 -12.07
N SER A 448 -17.29 2.23 -11.57
CA SER A 448 -16.08 1.46 -11.21
C SER A 448 -16.24 0.49 -10.04
N GLN A 449 -17.32 0.64 -9.26
CA GLN A 449 -17.64 -0.19 -8.10
C GLN A 449 -18.79 -1.16 -8.37
N ARG A 450 -19.26 -1.28 -9.62
CA ARG A 450 -20.21 -2.34 -10.01
C ARG A 450 -19.56 -3.71 -9.89
N THR A 451 -20.36 -4.75 -9.63
CA THR A 451 -19.87 -6.10 -9.36
C THR A 451 -19.07 -6.70 -10.51
N GLU A 452 -19.45 -6.41 -11.75
CA GLU A 452 -18.80 -6.83 -12.97
C GLU A 452 -17.41 -6.19 -13.12
N MET A 453 -17.32 -4.88 -12.84
CA MET A 453 -16.06 -4.16 -12.85
C MET A 453 -15.15 -4.58 -11.68
N GLN A 454 -15.72 -4.81 -10.50
CA GLN A 454 -14.99 -5.40 -9.38
C GLN A 454 -14.43 -6.78 -9.74
N ALA A 455 -15.18 -7.62 -10.46
CA ALA A 455 -14.71 -8.93 -10.90
C ALA A 455 -13.54 -8.80 -11.87
N ALA A 456 -13.62 -7.92 -12.87
CA ALA A 456 -12.51 -7.62 -13.77
C ALA A 456 -11.27 -7.12 -13.02
N GLN A 457 -11.43 -6.16 -12.10
CA GLN A 457 -10.34 -5.67 -11.25
C GLN A 457 -9.72 -6.78 -10.40
N ASN A 458 -10.55 -7.60 -9.72
CA ASN A 458 -10.09 -8.69 -8.88
C ASN A 458 -9.35 -9.74 -9.71
N VAL A 459 -9.87 -10.15 -10.88
CA VAL A 459 -9.22 -11.15 -11.75
C VAL A 459 -7.91 -10.60 -12.30
N GLY A 460 -7.89 -9.35 -12.79
CA GLY A 460 -6.67 -8.67 -13.22
C GLY A 460 -5.61 -8.65 -12.12
N GLN A 461 -5.99 -8.20 -10.92
CA GLN A 461 -5.06 -8.09 -9.80
C GLN A 461 -4.62 -9.47 -9.32
N VAL A 462 -5.56 -10.34 -8.96
CA VAL A 462 -5.29 -11.63 -8.31
C VAL A 462 -4.66 -12.66 -9.25
N ILE A 463 -5.13 -12.78 -10.48
CA ILE A 463 -4.69 -13.89 -11.36
C ILE A 463 -3.57 -13.43 -12.28
N LEU A 464 -3.58 -12.16 -12.69
CA LEU A 464 -2.67 -11.65 -13.73
C LEU A 464 -1.64 -10.65 -13.20
N GLY A 465 -1.68 -10.28 -11.91
CA GLY A 465 -0.74 -9.31 -11.36
C GLY A 465 -0.81 -7.97 -12.09
N LEU A 466 -2.04 -7.49 -12.29
CA LEU A 466 -2.38 -6.26 -13.00
C LEU A 466 -3.31 -5.36 -12.19
N ASN A 467 -3.05 -4.07 -12.20
CA ASN A 467 -3.95 -3.09 -11.59
C ASN A 467 -4.88 -2.44 -12.63
N LEU A 468 -6.15 -2.86 -12.67
CA LEU A 468 -7.18 -2.25 -13.53
C LEU A 468 -8.01 -1.17 -12.83
N LYS A 469 -7.69 -0.82 -11.57
CA LYS A 469 -8.50 0.12 -10.79
C LYS A 469 -8.53 1.52 -11.40
N CYS A 470 -7.40 2.03 -11.87
CA CYS A 470 -7.35 3.30 -12.62
C CYS A 470 -8.16 3.21 -13.91
N ALA A 471 -7.88 2.17 -14.71
CA ALA A 471 -8.52 1.86 -15.99
C ALA A 471 -10.05 1.75 -15.89
N SER A 472 -10.61 1.46 -14.71
CA SER A 472 -12.07 1.35 -14.53
C SER A 472 -12.84 2.68 -14.55
N CYS A 473 -12.15 3.81 -14.47
CA CYS A 473 -12.74 5.16 -14.45
C CYS A 473 -12.25 6.04 -15.61
N HIS A 474 -10.97 5.90 -15.97
CA HIS A 474 -10.28 6.62 -17.03
C HIS A 474 -9.10 5.77 -17.51
N ASP A 475 -8.43 6.12 -18.62
CA ASP A 475 -7.23 5.40 -19.06
C ASP A 475 -6.14 5.44 -17.98
N SER A 476 -5.44 4.34 -17.77
CA SER A 476 -4.42 4.25 -16.73
C SER A 476 -3.29 5.27 -16.94
N PHE A 477 -2.83 5.87 -15.83
CA PHE A 477 -1.66 6.75 -15.82
C PHE A 477 -0.36 6.02 -15.45
N ILE A 478 -0.43 4.72 -15.19
CA ILE A 478 0.70 3.89 -14.71
C ILE A 478 0.87 2.62 -15.56
N SER A 479 0.07 2.45 -16.60
CA SER A 479 0.10 1.32 -17.53
C SER A 479 -0.65 1.67 -18.82
N ASP A 480 -0.57 0.82 -19.85
CA ASP A 480 -1.28 1.07 -21.11
C ASP A 480 -2.77 0.76 -21.07
N TRP A 481 -3.26 0.14 -20.00
CA TRP A 481 -4.65 -0.31 -19.92
C TRP A 481 -5.62 0.86 -20.05
N LYS A 482 -6.52 0.74 -21.01
CA LYS A 482 -7.51 1.76 -21.36
C LYS A 482 -8.86 1.49 -20.72
N LEU A 483 -9.68 2.54 -20.66
CA LEU A 483 -11.03 2.47 -20.11
C LEU A 483 -11.90 1.45 -20.85
N ASP A 484 -11.88 1.50 -22.18
CA ASP A 484 -12.64 0.58 -23.03
C ASP A 484 -12.19 -0.88 -22.85
N GLN A 485 -10.91 -1.15 -22.67
CA GLN A 485 -10.37 -2.49 -22.40
C GLN A 485 -10.82 -3.02 -21.03
N ALA A 486 -10.78 -2.18 -19.99
CA ALA A 486 -11.27 -2.57 -18.66
C ALA A 486 -12.77 -2.87 -18.69
N TYR A 487 -13.57 -2.06 -19.39
CA TYR A 487 -14.98 -2.31 -19.59
C TYR A 487 -15.25 -3.55 -20.47
N ALA A 488 -14.45 -3.78 -21.51
CA ALA A 488 -14.59 -4.96 -22.35
C ALA A 488 -14.33 -6.26 -21.58
N PHE A 489 -13.36 -6.24 -20.66
CA PHE A 489 -13.09 -7.34 -19.76
C PHE A 489 -14.18 -7.51 -18.70
N ALA A 490 -14.66 -6.40 -18.11
CA ALA A 490 -15.80 -6.41 -17.17
C ALA A 490 -17.08 -6.97 -17.79
N ASN A 491 -17.31 -6.73 -19.09
CA ASN A 491 -18.49 -7.18 -19.82
C ASN A 491 -18.59 -8.72 -19.95
N ILE A 492 -17.49 -9.44 -19.70
CA ILE A 492 -17.50 -10.92 -19.60
C ILE A 492 -18.32 -11.37 -18.38
N PHE A 493 -18.29 -10.60 -17.30
CA PHE A 493 -18.96 -10.91 -16.02
C PHE A 493 -20.40 -10.41 -15.97
N ALA A 494 -20.87 -9.69 -16.98
CA ALA A 494 -22.16 -9.02 -17.00
C ALA A 494 -23.28 -9.88 -17.61
N ASP A 495 -24.49 -9.78 -17.06
CA ASP A 495 -25.70 -10.38 -17.66
C ASP A 495 -26.21 -9.56 -18.85
N THR A 496 -25.94 -8.26 -18.86
CA THR A 496 -26.30 -7.32 -19.94
C THR A 496 -25.09 -6.49 -20.35
N THR A 497 -25.05 -6.07 -21.62
CA THR A 497 -23.96 -5.25 -22.13
C THR A 497 -23.78 -3.98 -21.30
N LEU A 498 -22.58 -3.78 -20.79
CA LEU A 498 -22.25 -2.61 -19.97
C LEU A 498 -22.17 -1.34 -20.82
N GLU A 499 -22.72 -0.24 -20.32
CA GLU A 499 -22.46 1.10 -20.85
C GLU A 499 -21.15 1.62 -20.25
N VAL A 500 -20.24 2.09 -21.10
CA VAL A 500 -18.94 2.65 -20.69
C VAL A 500 -19.22 3.97 -19.96
N SER A 501 -18.64 4.13 -18.77
CA SER A 501 -18.76 5.34 -17.97
C SER A 501 -17.38 5.87 -17.60
N ARG A 502 -17.21 7.19 -17.66
CA ARG A 502 -16.06 7.88 -17.07
C ARG A 502 -16.41 8.24 -15.64
N CYS A 503 -15.92 7.44 -14.69
CA CYS A 503 -16.35 7.48 -13.29
C CYS A 503 -17.88 7.31 -13.19
N GLU A 504 -18.60 8.39 -12.86
CA GLU A 504 -20.07 8.40 -12.72
C GLU A 504 -20.80 8.79 -14.00
N GLN A 505 -20.09 9.26 -15.03
CA GLN A 505 -20.70 9.84 -16.22
C GLN A 505 -20.77 8.81 -17.35
N PRO A 506 -21.98 8.37 -17.76
CA PRO A 506 -22.14 7.49 -18.91
C PRO A 506 -21.68 8.20 -20.19
N THR A 507 -21.04 7.45 -21.08
CA THR A 507 -20.54 7.97 -22.36
C THR A 507 -21.53 7.81 -23.51
N GLY A 508 -22.58 6.99 -23.34
CA GLY A 508 -23.47 6.57 -24.42
C GLY A 508 -22.92 5.42 -25.28
N GLU A 509 -21.67 5.01 -25.07
CA GLU A 509 -21.06 3.88 -25.77
C GLU A 509 -21.21 2.58 -24.96
N PHE A 510 -21.46 1.47 -25.66
CA PHE A 510 -21.57 0.15 -25.05
C PHE A 510 -20.27 -0.63 -25.20
N ALA A 511 -19.87 -1.30 -24.13
CA ALA A 511 -18.61 -2.05 -24.06
C ALA A 511 -18.62 -3.24 -25.03
N SER A 512 -17.47 -3.50 -25.66
CA SER A 512 -17.22 -4.78 -26.33
C SER A 512 -17.09 -5.92 -25.31
N THR A 513 -16.83 -7.16 -25.73
CA THR A 513 -16.55 -8.28 -24.81
C THR A 513 -15.22 -8.91 -25.24
N LYS A 514 -14.17 -8.73 -24.44
CA LYS A 514 -12.81 -9.18 -24.79
C LYS A 514 -12.03 -9.57 -23.55
N ILE A 515 -11.22 -10.62 -23.67
CA ILE A 515 -10.15 -10.90 -22.71
C ILE A 515 -9.03 -9.86 -22.85
N LEU A 516 -8.24 -9.64 -21.80
CA LEU A 516 -7.15 -8.66 -21.81
C LEU A 516 -6.03 -8.99 -22.81
N TRP A 517 -5.78 -10.28 -23.05
CA TRP A 517 -4.83 -10.79 -24.05
C TRP A 517 -5.56 -11.69 -25.03
N GLU A 518 -5.87 -11.16 -26.21
CA GLU A 518 -6.63 -11.86 -27.26
C GLU A 518 -5.89 -13.10 -27.78
N GLU A 519 -4.56 -13.15 -27.64
CA GLU A 519 -3.75 -14.32 -27.98
C GLU A 519 -4.09 -15.57 -27.16
N LEU A 520 -4.75 -15.40 -26.01
CA LEU A 520 -5.22 -16.51 -25.18
C LEU A 520 -6.53 -17.13 -25.70
N GLY A 521 -7.22 -16.48 -26.62
CA GLY A 521 -8.47 -16.95 -27.21
C GLY A 521 -9.59 -15.91 -27.16
N GLU A 522 -10.61 -16.15 -27.97
CA GLU A 522 -11.77 -15.25 -28.09
C GLU A 522 -12.84 -15.53 -27.04
N ILE A 523 -13.67 -14.51 -26.77
CA ILE A 523 -14.88 -14.62 -25.95
C ILE A 523 -16.08 -14.29 -26.84
N ASP A 524 -17.08 -15.17 -26.87
CA ASP A 524 -18.31 -14.93 -27.60
C ASP A 524 -19.10 -13.79 -26.96
N SER A 525 -19.08 -12.62 -27.61
CA SER A 525 -19.80 -11.43 -27.15
C SER A 525 -21.32 -11.63 -27.06
N LEU A 526 -21.89 -12.55 -27.85
CA LEU A 526 -23.33 -12.87 -27.87
C LEU A 526 -23.70 -14.00 -26.91
N GLY A 527 -22.70 -14.66 -26.30
CA GLY A 527 -22.89 -15.74 -25.34
C GLY A 527 -23.59 -15.29 -24.06
N THR A 528 -24.16 -16.25 -23.33
CA THR A 528 -24.67 -16.00 -21.97
C THR A 528 -23.51 -15.71 -21.01
N ARG A 529 -23.77 -15.07 -19.87
CA ARG A 529 -22.77 -14.88 -18.81
C ARG A 529 -22.05 -16.19 -18.46
N ALA A 530 -22.79 -17.29 -18.30
CA ALA A 530 -22.21 -18.60 -18.01
C ALA A 530 -21.25 -19.10 -19.10
N GLU A 531 -21.60 -18.91 -20.38
CA GLU A 531 -20.73 -19.29 -21.50
C GLU A 531 -19.47 -18.41 -21.56
N LYS A 532 -19.62 -17.10 -21.36
CA LYS A 532 -18.49 -16.15 -21.30
C LYS A 532 -17.52 -16.49 -20.17
N LEU A 533 -18.02 -16.81 -18.98
CA LEU A 533 -17.21 -17.25 -17.84
C LEU A 533 -16.52 -18.59 -18.09
N ARG A 534 -17.21 -19.55 -18.72
CA ARG A 534 -16.61 -20.82 -19.13
C ARG A 534 -15.43 -20.60 -20.08
N GLN A 535 -15.62 -19.81 -21.14
CA GLN A 535 -14.57 -19.47 -22.11
C GLN A 535 -13.40 -18.73 -21.44
N LEU A 536 -13.69 -17.73 -20.59
CA LEU A 536 -12.65 -17.04 -19.82
C LEU A 536 -11.82 -18.01 -18.96
N SER A 537 -12.51 -18.91 -18.26
CA SER A 537 -11.86 -19.88 -17.37
C SER A 537 -10.96 -20.86 -18.13
N GLU A 538 -11.32 -21.23 -19.36
CA GLU A 538 -10.53 -22.13 -20.22
C GLU A 538 -9.35 -21.41 -20.85
N ASN A 539 -9.57 -20.18 -21.34
CA ASN A 539 -8.54 -19.38 -22.00
C ASN A 539 -7.45 -18.92 -21.01
N LEU A 540 -7.79 -18.65 -19.75
CA LEU A 540 -6.82 -18.17 -18.75
C LEU A 540 -5.91 -19.26 -18.18
N VAL A 541 -6.40 -20.49 -18.03
CA VAL A 541 -5.65 -21.57 -17.34
C VAL A 541 -4.81 -22.43 -18.29
N GLN A 542 -4.62 -21.98 -19.53
CA GLN A 542 -3.79 -22.70 -20.49
C GLN A 542 -2.30 -22.54 -20.19
N PRO A 543 -1.46 -23.54 -20.51
CA PRO A 543 0.00 -23.44 -20.36
C PRO A 543 0.64 -22.23 -21.07
N ALA A 544 0.02 -21.74 -22.16
CA ALA A 544 0.49 -20.57 -22.89
C ALA A 544 0.37 -19.25 -22.10
N ASN A 545 -0.42 -19.21 -21.01
CA ASN A 545 -0.52 -18.07 -20.12
C ASN A 545 0.61 -18.07 -19.08
N GLY A 546 1.84 -17.81 -19.51
CA GLY A 546 3.00 -17.72 -18.62
C GLY A 546 2.84 -16.64 -17.54
N ARG A 547 2.09 -15.56 -17.82
CA ARG A 547 1.83 -14.48 -16.86
C ARG A 547 1.11 -14.95 -15.60
N MET A 548 0.05 -15.74 -15.73
CA MET A 548 -0.69 -16.26 -14.59
C MET A 548 0.22 -17.09 -13.67
N TYR A 549 1.03 -17.98 -14.24
CA TYR A 549 1.91 -18.84 -13.45
C TYR A 549 3.07 -18.09 -12.80
N ARG A 550 3.67 -17.12 -13.49
CA ARG A 550 4.64 -16.20 -12.87
C ARG A 550 4.03 -15.43 -11.70
N THR A 551 2.77 -15.01 -11.82
CA THR A 551 2.08 -14.23 -10.78
C THR A 551 1.93 -15.04 -9.48
N ILE A 552 1.41 -16.28 -9.56
CA ILE A 552 1.28 -17.12 -8.37
C ILE A 552 2.64 -17.52 -7.81
N VAL A 553 3.62 -17.87 -8.66
CA VAL A 553 4.99 -18.18 -8.23
C VAL A 553 5.60 -17.00 -7.48
N ASN A 554 5.48 -15.78 -8.01
CA ASN A 554 6.00 -14.58 -7.39
C ASN A 554 5.38 -14.30 -6.01
N ARG A 555 4.08 -14.61 -5.84
CA ARG A 555 3.38 -14.43 -4.56
C ARG A 555 3.73 -15.49 -3.52
N ILE A 556 3.86 -16.76 -3.92
CA ILE A 556 4.35 -17.81 -3.02
C ILE A 556 5.79 -17.50 -2.61
N TRP A 557 6.62 -17.07 -3.56
CA TRP A 557 7.97 -16.58 -3.27
C TRP A 557 7.95 -15.41 -2.28
N LYS A 558 7.13 -14.36 -2.51
CA LYS A 558 6.96 -13.23 -1.58
C LYS A 558 6.56 -13.70 -0.18
N GLN A 559 5.61 -14.64 -0.09
CA GLN A 559 5.12 -15.15 1.18
C GLN A 559 6.23 -15.82 1.99
N MET A 560 7.15 -16.55 1.34
CA MET A 560 8.24 -17.28 2.01
C MET A 560 9.51 -16.42 2.21
N MET A 561 9.89 -15.66 1.19
CA MET A 561 11.15 -14.89 1.14
C MET A 561 11.00 -13.44 1.61
N GLY A 562 9.77 -12.95 1.80
CA GLY A 562 9.44 -11.61 2.29
C GLY A 562 9.53 -10.48 1.28
N ARG A 563 10.15 -10.71 0.11
CA ARG A 563 10.04 -9.87 -1.09
C ARG A 563 9.77 -10.73 -2.31
N GLY A 564 8.93 -10.26 -3.23
CA GLY A 564 8.71 -10.91 -4.52
C GLY A 564 9.97 -10.90 -5.38
N ILE A 565 10.00 -11.75 -6.39
CA ILE A 565 10.94 -11.60 -7.51
C ILE A 565 10.64 -10.32 -8.28
N VAL A 566 9.35 -10.06 -8.54
CA VAL A 566 8.81 -8.76 -8.95
C VAL A 566 8.12 -8.12 -7.75
N GLU A 567 8.33 -6.82 -7.54
CA GLU A 567 7.69 -6.04 -6.47
C GLU A 567 7.30 -4.66 -7.03
N PRO A 568 6.08 -4.14 -6.77
CA PRO A 568 4.97 -4.78 -6.07
C PRO A 568 4.44 -6.05 -6.77
N VAL A 569 3.91 -7.00 -6.00
CA VAL A 569 3.41 -8.29 -6.54
C VAL A 569 2.17 -8.18 -7.44
N ASP A 570 1.54 -7.00 -7.49
CA ASP A 570 0.38 -6.69 -8.34
C ASP A 570 0.74 -5.91 -9.60
N GLU A 571 2.04 -5.70 -9.84
CA GLU A 571 2.58 -4.98 -10.98
C GLU A 571 3.63 -5.86 -11.67
N MET A 572 3.19 -6.99 -12.24
CA MET A 572 4.08 -7.98 -12.86
C MET A 572 4.82 -7.47 -14.10
N ASP A 573 4.46 -6.29 -14.57
CA ASP A 573 5.12 -5.54 -15.63
C ASP A 573 6.43 -4.89 -15.17
N ASN A 574 6.66 -4.76 -13.86
CA ASN A 574 7.94 -4.32 -13.31
C ASN A 574 9.04 -5.36 -13.53
N LEU A 575 10.29 -4.91 -13.51
CA LEU A 575 11.44 -5.78 -13.72
C LEU A 575 11.63 -6.74 -12.54
N PRO A 576 11.79 -8.05 -12.78
CA PRO A 576 12.24 -8.97 -11.75
C PRO A 576 13.72 -8.78 -11.46
N TRP A 577 14.14 -9.02 -10.21
CA TRP A 577 15.58 -9.08 -9.92
C TRP A 577 16.25 -10.30 -10.59
N SER A 578 15.50 -11.35 -10.91
CA SER A 578 15.92 -12.47 -11.77
C SER A 578 14.76 -12.99 -12.63
N GLN A 579 14.77 -12.61 -13.91
CA GLN A 579 13.79 -13.10 -14.89
C GLN A 579 13.93 -14.61 -15.13
N ASP A 580 15.16 -15.13 -15.17
CA ASP A 580 15.43 -16.55 -15.41
C ASP A 580 14.87 -17.44 -14.29
N LEU A 581 15.06 -17.05 -13.03
CA LEU A 581 14.51 -17.81 -11.90
C LEU A 581 12.98 -17.81 -11.93
N LEU A 582 12.36 -16.64 -12.13
CA LEU A 582 10.90 -16.52 -12.19
C LEU A 582 10.29 -17.38 -13.30
N ASP A 583 10.89 -17.33 -14.49
CA ASP A 583 10.44 -18.08 -15.66
C ASP A 583 10.62 -19.58 -15.50
N TRP A 584 11.76 -20.00 -14.91
CA TRP A 584 12.02 -21.40 -14.63
C TRP A 584 11.04 -21.94 -13.59
N LEU A 585 10.84 -21.23 -12.47
CA LEU A 585 9.88 -21.64 -11.43
C LEU A 585 8.46 -21.72 -11.98
N ALA A 586 8.05 -20.76 -12.82
CA ALA A 586 6.73 -20.77 -13.46
C ALA A 586 6.57 -21.96 -14.42
N SER A 587 7.58 -22.25 -15.23
CA SER A 587 7.54 -23.40 -16.15
C SER A 587 7.55 -24.73 -15.41
N GLU A 588 8.37 -24.85 -14.37
CA GLU A 588 8.43 -26.06 -13.54
C GLU A 588 7.14 -26.27 -12.75
N PHE A 589 6.50 -25.19 -12.31
CA PHE A 589 5.18 -25.24 -11.68
C PHE A 589 4.09 -25.78 -12.62
N VAL A 590 4.15 -25.44 -13.92
CA VAL A 590 3.25 -26.02 -14.93
C VAL A 590 3.57 -27.50 -15.14
N ASP A 591 4.85 -27.85 -15.29
CA ASP A 591 5.30 -29.23 -15.56
C ASP A 591 5.04 -30.19 -14.39
N SER A 592 5.02 -29.68 -13.15
CA SER A 592 4.68 -30.46 -11.95
C SER A 592 3.17 -30.66 -11.76
N GLY A 593 2.34 -30.20 -12.70
CA GLY A 593 0.88 -30.32 -12.62
C GLY A 593 0.23 -29.25 -11.75
N TYR A 594 0.81 -28.05 -11.70
CA TYR A 594 0.30 -26.88 -10.97
C TYR A 594 0.23 -27.10 -9.45
N ASP A 595 1.16 -27.89 -8.93
CA ASP A 595 1.22 -28.29 -7.52
C ASP A 595 1.88 -27.21 -6.65
N VAL A 596 1.07 -26.56 -5.81
CA VAL A 596 1.53 -25.47 -4.93
C VAL A 596 2.44 -25.98 -3.81
N LYS A 597 2.19 -27.18 -3.27
CA LYS A 597 3.08 -27.77 -2.27
C LYS A 597 4.43 -28.16 -2.86
N ALA A 598 4.49 -28.62 -4.10
CA ALA A 598 5.74 -28.89 -4.81
C ALA A 598 6.55 -27.60 -5.03
N LEU A 599 5.90 -26.49 -5.38
CA LEU A 599 6.56 -25.18 -5.46
C LEU A 599 7.10 -24.72 -4.09
N ILE A 600 6.30 -24.84 -3.03
CA ILE A 600 6.73 -24.49 -1.66
C ILE A 600 7.90 -25.38 -1.23
N HIS A 601 7.84 -26.68 -1.52
CA HIS A 601 8.92 -27.63 -1.26
C HIS A 601 10.21 -27.22 -1.99
N GLN A 602 10.13 -26.88 -3.27
CA GLN A 602 11.26 -26.44 -4.09
C GLN A 602 11.96 -25.21 -3.49
N ILE A 603 11.18 -24.25 -2.96
CA ILE A 603 11.70 -23.05 -2.30
C ILE A 603 12.29 -23.41 -0.92
N ALA A 604 11.56 -24.15 -0.09
CA ALA A 604 11.95 -24.47 1.30
C ALA A 604 13.23 -25.32 1.38
N THR A 605 13.47 -26.17 0.40
CA THR A 605 14.67 -27.02 0.32
C THR A 605 15.89 -26.30 -0.26
N SER A 606 15.74 -25.07 -0.77
CA SER A 606 16.86 -24.30 -1.29
C SER A 606 17.79 -23.81 -0.18
N LYS A 607 19.09 -23.77 -0.47
CA LYS A 607 20.13 -23.18 0.39
C LYS A 607 19.83 -21.71 0.66
N ILE A 608 19.36 -20.95 -0.32
CA ILE A 608 19.04 -19.52 -0.13
C ILE A 608 17.90 -19.31 0.86
N TYR A 609 16.85 -20.15 0.82
CA TYR A 609 15.79 -20.12 1.82
C TYR A 609 16.28 -20.60 3.20
N GLN A 610 17.35 -21.39 3.28
CA GLN A 610 17.94 -21.83 4.54
C GLN A 610 19.10 -20.95 5.03
N SER A 611 19.29 -19.79 4.40
CA SER A 611 20.34 -18.84 4.75
C SER A 611 19.81 -17.69 5.62
N ALA A 612 20.74 -16.97 6.25
CA ALA A 612 20.44 -15.83 7.11
C ALA A 612 19.63 -14.75 6.38
N SER A 613 18.62 -14.20 7.03
CA SER A 613 17.84 -13.11 6.46
C SER A 613 18.58 -11.78 6.48
N SER A 614 18.28 -10.98 5.45
CA SER A 614 18.67 -9.58 5.35
C SER A 614 17.71 -8.69 6.15
N GLY A 615 18.27 -7.70 6.85
CA GLY A 615 17.53 -6.57 7.38
C GLY A 615 17.48 -5.45 6.36
N ILE A 616 16.37 -4.74 6.27
CA ILE A 616 16.20 -3.62 5.34
C ILE A 616 16.01 -2.34 6.14
N LYS A 617 16.69 -1.27 5.70
CA LYS A 617 16.69 0.02 6.40
C LYS A 617 15.37 0.79 6.26
N SER A 618 14.72 0.69 5.09
CA SER A 618 13.40 1.28 4.85
C SER A 618 12.58 0.42 3.87
N PRO A 619 11.24 0.39 4.01
CA PRO A 619 10.35 -0.34 3.10
C PRO A 619 10.51 0.05 1.63
N ASP A 620 10.78 1.32 1.33
CA ASP A 620 10.88 1.83 -0.04
C ASP A 620 11.99 1.14 -0.85
N LEU A 621 13.07 0.69 -0.17
CA LEU A 621 14.16 -0.06 -0.81
C LEU A 621 13.70 -1.41 -1.36
N LEU A 622 12.59 -1.96 -0.86
CA LEU A 622 12.00 -3.17 -1.43
C LEU A 622 11.42 -2.92 -2.83
N GLN A 623 10.96 -1.71 -3.12
CA GLN A 623 10.33 -1.37 -4.40
C GLN A 623 11.27 -0.63 -5.36
N SER A 624 12.49 -0.33 -4.91
CA SER A 624 13.50 0.36 -5.74
C SER A 624 13.88 -0.46 -6.98
N GLU A 625 14.06 0.22 -8.12
CA GLU A 625 14.58 -0.37 -9.35
C GLU A 625 16.01 -0.90 -9.18
N ASP A 626 16.79 -0.29 -8.28
CA ASP A 626 18.16 -0.71 -7.94
C ASP A 626 18.22 -1.81 -6.88
N TYR A 627 17.09 -2.46 -6.58
CA TYR A 627 17.04 -3.51 -5.58
C TYR A 627 18.01 -4.66 -5.91
N VAL A 628 18.85 -5.00 -4.91
CA VAL A 628 19.78 -6.13 -4.98
C VAL A 628 19.29 -7.22 -4.04
N PHE A 629 19.00 -8.40 -4.61
CA PHE A 629 18.62 -9.56 -3.83
C PHE A 629 19.84 -10.12 -3.09
N THR A 630 19.73 -10.29 -1.77
CA THR A 630 20.80 -10.84 -0.91
C THR A 630 20.34 -12.02 -0.07
N GLY A 631 19.06 -12.41 -0.18
CA GLY A 631 18.45 -13.48 0.61
C GLY A 631 17.05 -13.08 1.10
N MET A 632 16.47 -13.97 1.92
CA MET A 632 15.19 -13.73 2.56
C MET A 632 15.21 -12.43 3.37
N THR A 633 14.12 -11.67 3.34
CA THR A 633 13.95 -10.47 4.17
C THR A 633 13.25 -10.85 5.46
N ARG A 634 13.67 -10.28 6.59
CA ARG A 634 13.00 -10.48 7.88
C ARG A 634 11.51 -10.15 7.79
N ARG A 635 10.65 -11.06 8.25
CA ARG A 635 9.20 -10.88 8.27
C ARG A 635 8.70 -10.87 9.70
N ARG A 636 7.66 -10.10 9.98
CA ARG A 636 6.93 -10.22 11.25
C ARG A 636 6.01 -11.44 11.21
N LEU A 637 5.74 -12.01 12.38
CA LEU A 637 4.62 -12.91 12.53
C LEU A 637 3.33 -12.20 12.13
N THR A 638 2.53 -12.88 11.32
CA THR A 638 1.17 -12.45 11.03
C THR A 638 0.31 -12.48 12.30
N ALA A 639 -0.81 -11.76 12.28
CA ALA A 639 -1.80 -11.80 13.36
C ALA A 639 -2.17 -13.25 13.75
N GLU A 640 -2.30 -14.13 12.76
CA GLU A 640 -2.61 -15.54 12.93
C GLU A 640 -1.47 -16.30 13.61
N GLN A 641 -0.25 -16.21 13.08
CA GLN A 641 0.91 -16.90 13.66
C GLN A 641 1.19 -16.43 15.09
N PHE A 642 1.06 -15.13 15.38
CA PHE A 642 1.19 -14.58 16.72
C PHE A 642 0.14 -15.18 17.67
N SER A 643 -1.14 -15.10 17.28
CA SER A 643 -2.27 -15.57 18.09
C SER A 643 -2.20 -17.08 18.35
N ASP A 644 -1.84 -17.85 17.32
CA ASP A 644 -1.76 -19.30 17.39
C ASP A 644 -0.57 -19.74 18.27
N ALA A 645 0.58 -19.07 18.18
CA ALA A 645 1.73 -19.33 19.05
C ALA A 645 1.43 -19.02 20.53
N VAL A 646 0.76 -17.90 20.81
CA VAL A 646 0.29 -17.56 22.17
C VAL A 646 -0.73 -18.59 22.66
N SER A 647 -1.66 -18.99 21.79
CA SER A 647 -2.69 -19.99 22.12
C SER A 647 -2.11 -21.36 22.44
N GLN A 648 -1.03 -21.74 21.76
CA GLN A 648 -0.38 -23.03 21.93
C GLN A 648 0.40 -23.14 23.25
N VAL A 649 1.05 -22.06 23.69
CA VAL A 649 1.99 -22.10 24.83
C VAL A 649 1.38 -21.53 26.13
N ILE A 650 0.61 -20.44 26.02
CA ILE A 650 0.18 -19.67 27.20
C ILE A 650 -1.26 -20.02 27.57
N HIS A 651 -2.20 -19.64 26.71
CA HIS A 651 -3.63 -19.89 26.87
C HIS A 651 -4.33 -19.59 25.54
N PRO A 652 -5.38 -20.35 25.14
CA PRO A 652 -6.14 -20.06 23.94
C PRO A 652 -6.57 -18.59 23.86
N VAL A 653 -6.23 -17.92 22.75
CA VAL A 653 -6.61 -16.51 22.50
C VAL A 653 -8.09 -16.42 22.18
N PHE A 654 -8.63 -17.39 21.45
CA PHE A 654 -10.02 -17.41 21.03
C PHE A 654 -10.81 -18.55 21.67
N ASP A 655 -12.04 -18.23 22.06
CA ASP A 655 -12.99 -19.21 22.58
C ASP A 655 -13.65 -20.00 21.44
N LYS A 656 -14.13 -21.21 21.74
CA LYS A 656 -14.86 -22.04 20.77
C LYS A 656 -16.08 -21.33 20.15
N GLN A 657 -16.69 -20.39 20.87
CA GLN A 657 -17.85 -19.63 20.39
C GLN A 657 -17.48 -18.58 19.34
N GLU A 658 -16.22 -18.14 19.30
CA GLU A 658 -15.71 -17.17 18.33
C GLU A 658 -15.39 -17.83 16.98
N GLN A 659 -15.26 -19.16 16.95
CA GLN A 659 -15.04 -19.96 15.75
C GLN A 659 -16.20 -19.79 14.75
N LYS A 660 -15.88 -19.36 13.52
CA LYS A 660 -16.85 -19.16 12.43
C LYS A 660 -16.86 -20.28 11.42
N TYR A 661 -15.76 -21.01 11.31
CA TYR A 661 -15.66 -22.19 10.45
C TYR A 661 -15.02 -23.35 11.20
N ASN A 662 -15.66 -24.51 11.12
CA ASN A 662 -15.17 -25.74 11.73
C ASN A 662 -14.88 -26.77 10.64
N PRO A 663 -13.62 -26.91 10.20
CA PRO A 663 -13.26 -27.86 9.14
C PRO A 663 -13.50 -29.33 9.54
N PHE A 664 -13.64 -29.62 10.83
CA PHE A 664 -13.70 -30.97 11.38
C PHE A 664 -15.11 -31.52 11.61
N GLU A 665 -16.16 -30.81 11.20
CA GLU A 665 -17.54 -31.30 11.27
C GLU A 665 -17.87 -32.31 10.16
N LEU A 666 -17.12 -32.28 9.05
CA LEU A 666 -17.37 -33.09 7.85
C LEU A 666 -16.21 -34.03 7.49
N ALA A 667 -15.00 -33.80 8.00
CA ALA A 667 -13.82 -34.59 7.71
C ALA A 667 -13.64 -35.76 8.71
N LYS A 668 -13.26 -36.94 8.21
CA LYS A 668 -12.59 -37.94 9.06
C LYS A 668 -11.26 -37.32 9.48
N ILE A 669 -11.11 -37.10 10.78
CA ILE A 669 -9.93 -36.48 11.38
C ILE A 669 -8.70 -37.35 11.04
N GLU A 670 -7.80 -36.86 10.17
CA GLU A 670 -6.52 -37.54 9.86
C GLU A 670 -5.47 -37.23 10.94
N GLN A 671 -5.56 -36.05 11.59
CA GLN A 671 -4.59 -35.58 12.58
C GLN A 671 -5.25 -35.07 13.87
N ALA A 672 -4.52 -35.12 15.00
CA ALA A 672 -5.06 -34.64 16.28
C ALA A 672 -5.50 -33.17 16.18
N LYS A 673 -6.75 -32.88 16.54
CA LYS A 673 -7.29 -31.52 16.58
C LYS A 673 -6.40 -30.62 17.44
N PRO A 674 -6.04 -29.40 17.00
CA PRO A 674 -5.38 -28.44 17.87
C PRO A 674 -6.19 -28.25 19.17
N GLY A 675 -5.50 -28.11 20.30
CA GLY A 675 -6.14 -27.89 21.60
C GLY A 675 -6.83 -26.53 21.75
N PHE A 676 -6.77 -25.68 20.71
CA PHE A 676 -7.27 -24.31 20.68
C PHE A 676 -7.89 -23.97 19.31
N VAL A 677 -8.65 -22.88 19.25
CA VAL A 677 -9.22 -22.37 17.99
C VAL A 677 -8.16 -21.57 17.23
N ARG A 678 -7.79 -22.02 16.03
CA ARG A 678 -6.87 -21.30 15.14
C ARG A 678 -7.45 -19.95 14.73
N ALA A 679 -6.63 -18.92 14.72
CA ALA A 679 -7.02 -17.56 14.35
C ALA A 679 -7.59 -17.46 12.92
N SER A 680 -7.15 -18.31 11.99
CA SER A 680 -7.67 -18.34 10.61
C SER A 680 -9.15 -18.74 10.52
N LEU A 681 -9.72 -19.33 11.58
CA LEU A 681 -11.10 -19.83 11.66
C LEU A 681 -12.08 -18.86 12.34
N VAL A 682 -11.59 -17.72 12.85
CA VAL A 682 -12.42 -16.70 13.50
C VAL A 682 -12.61 -15.48 12.59
N ALA A 683 -13.73 -14.78 12.77
CA ALA A 683 -13.98 -13.49 12.13
C ALA A 683 -12.90 -12.48 12.49
N ASN A 684 -12.62 -11.54 11.58
CA ASN A 684 -11.78 -10.40 11.93
C ASN A 684 -12.39 -9.61 13.11
N ASN A 685 -11.54 -9.15 14.01
CA ASN A 685 -11.90 -8.40 15.22
C ASN A 685 -10.82 -7.34 15.52
N GLY A 686 -11.05 -6.52 16.56
CA GLY A 686 -10.14 -5.42 16.92
C GLY A 686 -8.70 -5.88 17.16
N PHE A 687 -8.53 -7.00 17.88
CA PHE A 687 -7.22 -7.60 18.18
C PHE A 687 -6.47 -8.02 16.91
N LEU A 688 -7.12 -8.79 16.03
CA LEU A 688 -6.49 -9.27 14.79
C LEU A 688 -6.20 -8.12 13.81
N THR A 689 -7.09 -7.12 13.75
CA THR A 689 -6.88 -5.90 12.96
C THR A 689 -5.68 -5.12 13.47
N ALA A 690 -5.55 -4.98 14.80
CA ALA A 690 -4.39 -4.33 15.42
C ALA A 690 -3.08 -5.04 15.09
N LEU A 691 -3.08 -6.37 15.05
CA LEU A 691 -1.94 -7.18 14.64
C LEU A 691 -1.73 -7.27 13.11
N GLY A 692 -2.48 -6.51 12.32
CA GLY A 692 -2.25 -6.37 10.88
C GLY A 692 -3.02 -7.36 9.98
N ARG A 693 -4.07 -8.01 10.47
CA ARG A 693 -5.02 -8.71 9.59
C ARG A 693 -5.77 -7.68 8.73
N PRO A 694 -5.73 -7.79 7.39
CA PRO A 694 -6.38 -6.82 6.52
C PRO A 694 -7.90 -6.93 6.57
N ASN A 695 -8.57 -5.84 6.19
CA ASN A 695 -9.98 -5.88 5.86
C ASN A 695 -10.16 -6.52 4.47
N ARG A 696 -10.88 -7.63 4.42
CA ARG A 696 -11.08 -8.43 3.20
C ARG A 696 -12.26 -7.95 2.35
N GLU A 697 -12.74 -6.73 2.57
CA GLU A 697 -13.66 -6.06 1.63
C GLU A 697 -12.93 -5.64 0.33
N ILE A 698 -11.60 -5.55 0.36
CA ILE A 698 -10.71 -5.30 -0.79
C ILE A 698 -9.65 -6.40 -0.90
N VAL A 699 -9.07 -6.57 -2.10
CA VAL A 699 -7.96 -7.51 -2.32
C VAL A 699 -6.74 -7.05 -1.53
N ALA A 700 -6.14 -7.96 -0.75
CA ALA A 700 -4.87 -7.73 -0.06
C ALA A 700 -3.87 -8.84 -0.45
N THR A 701 -2.92 -8.50 -1.32
CA THR A 701 -1.88 -9.38 -1.89
C THR A 701 -0.54 -9.27 -1.18
N SER A 702 -0.41 -8.27 -0.32
CA SER A 702 0.71 -8.09 0.59
C SER A 702 0.20 -7.54 1.92
N ARG A 703 0.90 -7.88 3.01
CA ARG A 703 0.70 -7.26 4.33
C ARG A 703 1.91 -6.41 4.66
N ASP A 704 1.67 -5.27 5.30
CA ASP A 704 2.76 -4.45 5.80
C ASP A 704 3.50 -5.20 6.94
N SER A 705 4.82 -5.18 6.88
CA SER A 705 5.71 -5.78 7.88
C SER A 705 6.24 -4.76 8.89
N GLN A 706 5.85 -3.49 8.76
CA GLN A 706 6.23 -2.43 9.70
C GLN A 706 5.37 -2.45 10.97
N ALA A 707 5.96 -1.97 12.06
CA ALA A 707 5.19 -1.68 13.28
C ALA A 707 4.26 -0.53 12.97
N ASN A 708 3.00 -0.68 13.36
CA ASN A 708 2.08 0.44 13.43
C ASN A 708 1.72 0.72 14.89
N LEU A 709 1.22 1.92 15.15
CA LEU A 709 0.84 2.36 16.50
C LEU A 709 -0.23 1.45 17.11
N LEU A 710 -1.21 1.02 16.31
CA LEU A 710 -2.32 0.20 16.80
C LEU A 710 -1.82 -1.15 17.34
N GLN A 711 -0.87 -1.78 16.65
CA GLN A 711 -0.19 -2.98 17.12
C GLN A 711 0.57 -2.71 18.42
N ALA A 712 1.32 -1.61 18.50
CA ALA A 712 2.09 -1.26 19.69
C ALA A 712 1.18 -1.04 20.92
N LEU A 713 0.03 -0.39 20.73
CA LEU A 713 -0.98 -0.21 21.77
C LEU A 713 -1.58 -1.57 22.17
N GLU A 714 -2.04 -2.38 21.21
CA GLU A 714 -2.60 -3.71 21.51
C GLU A 714 -1.61 -4.59 22.29
N LEU A 715 -0.34 -4.59 21.88
CA LEU A 715 0.70 -5.36 22.58
C LEU A 715 1.06 -4.79 23.95
N THR A 716 0.78 -3.51 24.25
CA THR A 716 1.14 -2.87 25.53
C THR A 716 0.00 -2.87 26.54
N ASN A 717 -1.23 -2.59 26.10
CA ASN A 717 -2.39 -2.42 26.97
C ASN A 717 -3.69 -2.97 26.37
N GLY A 718 -3.60 -3.85 25.37
CA GLY A 718 -4.75 -4.52 24.79
C GLY A 718 -5.42 -5.48 25.78
N GLU A 719 -6.73 -5.33 25.95
CA GLU A 719 -7.53 -6.12 26.89
C GLU A 719 -7.49 -7.62 26.56
N LYS A 720 -7.60 -7.98 25.28
CA LYS A 720 -7.60 -9.38 24.83
C LYS A 720 -6.28 -10.08 25.16
N LEU A 721 -5.15 -9.46 24.85
CA LEU A 721 -3.84 -10.03 25.18
C LEU A 721 -3.64 -10.08 26.70
N PHE A 722 -3.99 -9.02 27.42
CA PHE A 722 -3.87 -8.95 28.87
C PHE A 722 -4.57 -10.13 29.55
N GLU A 723 -5.84 -10.37 29.23
CA GLU A 723 -6.63 -11.47 29.82
C GLU A 723 -6.06 -12.86 29.49
N VAL A 724 -5.56 -13.04 28.26
CA VAL A 724 -4.94 -14.31 27.84
C VAL A 724 -3.67 -14.58 28.64
N LEU A 725 -2.83 -13.56 28.83
CA LEU A 725 -1.61 -13.69 29.63
C LEU A 725 -1.93 -13.92 31.11
N GLU A 726 -2.95 -13.27 31.66
CA GLU A 726 -3.39 -13.46 33.05
C GLU A 726 -3.87 -14.91 33.28
N LYS A 727 -4.78 -15.40 32.42
CA LYS A 727 -5.30 -16.78 32.50
C LYS A 727 -4.17 -17.80 32.35
N GLY A 728 -3.26 -17.58 31.39
CA GLY A 728 -2.08 -18.44 31.21
C GLY A 728 -1.16 -18.42 32.44
N ALA A 729 -0.92 -17.25 33.03
CA ALA A 729 -0.10 -17.12 34.22
C ALA A 729 -0.67 -17.89 35.43
N ILE A 730 -1.99 -17.89 35.61
CA ILE A 730 -2.67 -18.69 36.65
C ILE A 730 -2.38 -20.19 36.45
N LEU A 731 -2.59 -20.70 35.23
CA LEU A 731 -2.36 -22.11 34.91
C LEU A 731 -0.89 -22.52 35.06
N TRP A 732 0.03 -21.67 34.61
CA TRP A 732 1.46 -21.92 34.70
C TRP A 732 1.95 -21.94 36.15
N LYS A 733 1.40 -21.07 37.01
CA LYS A 733 1.72 -21.04 38.44
C LYS A 733 1.30 -22.34 39.15
N GLU A 734 0.18 -22.93 38.75
CA GLU A 734 -0.28 -24.23 39.27
C GLU A 734 0.64 -25.38 38.82
N LYS A 735 1.14 -25.32 37.58
CA LYS A 735 2.04 -26.32 36.99
C LYS A 735 3.48 -26.22 37.51
N HIS A 736 3.98 -25.00 37.73
CA HIS A 736 5.38 -24.71 38.06
C HIS A 736 5.46 -23.71 39.23
N VAL A 737 5.85 -24.19 40.41
CA VAL A 737 5.89 -23.35 41.63
C VAL A 737 7.07 -22.37 41.64
N ARG A 738 8.18 -22.71 40.96
CA ARG A 738 9.42 -21.93 41.01
C ARG A 738 9.62 -21.05 39.78
N GLY A 739 10.01 -19.78 40.01
CA GLY A 739 10.22 -18.80 38.96
C GLY A 739 11.33 -19.17 37.96
N ASP A 740 12.40 -19.83 38.40
CA ASP A 740 13.46 -20.27 37.50
C ASP A 740 13.02 -21.41 36.56
N ILE A 741 12.17 -22.31 37.04
CA ILE A 741 11.56 -23.36 36.21
C ILE A 741 10.62 -22.74 35.18
N ILE A 742 9.75 -21.81 35.60
CA ILE A 742 8.87 -21.06 34.67
C ILE A 742 9.69 -20.39 33.57
N SER A 743 10.78 -19.70 33.94
CA SER A 743 11.64 -19.04 32.96
C SER A 743 12.27 -20.01 31.98
N GLU A 744 12.77 -21.17 32.43
CA GLU A 744 13.41 -22.14 31.55
C GLU A 744 12.41 -22.81 30.61
N GLU A 745 11.26 -23.27 31.13
CA GLU A 745 10.25 -23.96 30.34
C GLU A 745 9.59 -23.01 29.34
N PHE A 746 9.27 -21.78 29.75
CA PHE A 746 8.64 -20.82 28.84
C PHE A 746 9.56 -20.45 27.67
N TYR A 747 10.85 -20.21 27.90
CA TYR A 747 11.82 -19.96 26.82
C TYR A 747 11.96 -21.18 25.88
N LYS A 748 11.92 -22.40 26.42
CA LYS A 748 11.97 -23.62 25.58
C LYS A 748 10.72 -23.76 24.71
N GLU A 749 9.54 -23.50 25.26
CA GLU A 749 8.28 -23.64 24.51
C GLU A 749 8.10 -22.49 23.49
N ILE A 750 8.41 -21.23 23.87
CA ILE A 750 8.10 -20.05 23.04
C ILE A 750 9.24 -19.59 22.11
N LEU A 751 10.51 -19.85 22.48
CA LEU A 751 11.70 -19.45 21.70
C LEU A 751 12.59 -20.65 21.28
N LEU A 752 12.19 -21.89 21.62
CA LEU A 752 12.90 -23.12 21.28
C LEU A 752 14.35 -23.17 21.79
N ARG A 753 14.66 -22.45 22.87
CA ARG A 753 15.99 -22.47 23.51
C ARG A 753 15.87 -22.22 25.01
N LYS A 754 16.95 -22.45 25.74
CA LYS A 754 17.05 -21.97 27.13
C LYS A 754 17.32 -20.46 27.16
N PRO A 755 16.95 -19.76 28.25
CA PRO A 755 17.38 -18.38 28.46
C PRO A 755 18.91 -18.33 28.55
N SER A 756 19.51 -17.29 27.99
CA SER A 756 20.92 -16.97 28.22
C SER A 756 21.16 -16.65 29.70
N GLN A 757 22.41 -16.63 30.14
CA GLN A 757 22.72 -16.31 31.54
C GLN A 757 22.18 -14.93 31.96
N LYS A 758 22.24 -13.94 31.06
CA LYS A 758 21.72 -12.59 31.31
C LYS A 758 20.19 -12.58 31.40
N GLU A 759 19.50 -13.25 30.49
CA GLU A 759 18.04 -13.39 30.51
C GLU A 759 17.57 -14.14 31.76
N LEU A 760 18.27 -15.20 32.16
CA LEU A 760 17.94 -15.97 33.37
C LEU A 760 18.13 -15.12 34.64
N GLN A 761 19.16 -14.27 34.70
CA GLN A 761 19.33 -13.34 35.82
C GLN A 761 18.20 -12.32 35.90
N ILE A 762 17.80 -11.76 34.75
CA ILE A 762 16.66 -10.83 34.67
C ILE A 762 15.36 -11.53 35.08
N ALA A 763 15.12 -12.74 34.56
CA ALA A 763 13.95 -13.53 34.88
C ALA A 763 13.87 -13.89 36.37
N LYS A 764 14.98 -14.27 36.99
CA LYS A 764 15.06 -14.52 38.44
C LYS A 764 14.75 -13.27 39.27
N ALA A 765 15.22 -12.10 38.82
CA ALA A 765 14.90 -10.84 39.48
C ALA A 765 13.42 -10.45 39.34
N ALA A 766 12.80 -10.73 38.18
CA ALA A 766 11.40 -10.42 37.92
C ALA A 766 10.43 -11.39 38.62
N LEU A 767 10.72 -12.69 38.58
CA LEU A 767 9.84 -13.75 39.09
C LEU A 767 10.08 -14.08 40.58
N GLY A 768 11.31 -13.91 41.09
CA GLY A 768 11.69 -14.41 42.42
C GLY A 768 11.63 -15.94 42.53
N GLU A 769 11.64 -16.46 43.75
CA GLU A 769 11.57 -17.91 43.99
C GLU A 769 10.17 -18.47 43.76
N THR A 770 9.15 -17.81 44.31
CA THR A 770 7.73 -18.18 44.20
C THR A 770 6.93 -17.01 43.62
N PRO A 771 6.84 -16.89 42.28
CA PRO A 771 6.23 -15.73 41.64
C PRO A 771 4.72 -15.61 41.89
N THR A 772 4.23 -14.38 41.93
CA THR A 772 2.78 -14.10 41.83
C THR A 772 2.30 -14.28 40.40
N THR A 773 0.98 -14.27 40.20
CA THR A 773 0.38 -14.39 38.86
C THR A 773 0.78 -13.21 37.98
N GLU A 774 0.77 -12.01 38.54
CA GLU A 774 1.12 -10.76 37.87
C GLU A 774 2.58 -10.77 37.42
N GLN A 775 3.50 -11.29 38.24
CA GLN A 775 4.92 -11.41 37.86
C GLN A 775 5.12 -12.36 36.67
N ILE A 776 4.36 -13.47 36.61
CA ILE A 776 4.41 -14.41 35.48
C ILE A 776 3.81 -13.76 34.22
N GLN A 777 2.69 -13.05 34.37
CA GLN A 777 2.04 -12.33 33.29
C GLN A 777 2.97 -11.29 32.66
N ASP A 778 3.60 -10.44 33.47
CA ASP A 778 4.56 -9.43 33.02
C ASP A 778 5.78 -10.07 32.35
N PHE A 779 6.24 -11.21 32.87
CA PHE A 779 7.33 -11.97 32.26
C PHE A 779 6.94 -12.54 30.89
N PHE A 780 5.75 -13.12 30.75
CA PHE A 780 5.24 -13.59 29.45
C PHE A 780 5.19 -12.45 28.44
N TRP A 781 4.59 -11.32 28.85
CA TRP A 781 4.52 -10.12 28.04
C TRP A 781 5.92 -9.67 27.57
N ALA A 782 6.88 -9.56 28.48
CA ALA A 782 8.23 -9.11 28.17
C ALA A 782 8.95 -9.99 27.12
N VAL A 783 8.73 -11.31 27.18
CA VAL A 783 9.32 -12.27 26.22
C VAL A 783 8.59 -12.22 24.87
N LEU A 784 7.27 -12.08 24.85
CA LEU A 784 6.50 -11.89 23.61
C LEU A 784 6.89 -10.61 22.87
N LEU A 785 7.35 -9.58 23.60
CA LEU A 785 7.86 -8.35 23.00
C LEU A 785 9.26 -8.49 22.39
N LEU A 786 9.97 -9.60 22.59
CA LEU A 786 11.28 -9.79 21.98
C LEU A 786 11.16 -9.88 20.46
N PRO A 787 12.08 -9.24 19.70
CA PRO A 787 12.16 -9.42 18.26
C PRO A 787 12.32 -10.90 17.86
N GLU A 788 13.00 -11.71 18.68
CA GLU A 788 13.15 -13.16 18.46
C GLU A 788 11.81 -13.89 18.37
N PHE A 789 10.80 -13.46 19.14
CA PHE A 789 9.45 -13.99 19.03
C PHE A 789 8.70 -13.38 17.84
N GLN A 790 8.75 -12.06 17.69
CA GLN A 790 7.90 -11.36 16.72
C GLN A 790 8.35 -11.50 15.26
N ILE A 791 9.58 -11.94 15.01
CA ILE A 791 10.19 -11.97 13.67
C ILE A 791 10.50 -13.41 13.25
N ILE A 792 10.20 -13.70 11.98
CA ILE A 792 10.72 -14.83 11.23
C ILE A 792 12.03 -14.39 10.60
N TYR A 793 13.12 -14.92 11.14
CA TYR A 793 14.48 -14.66 10.70
C TYR A 793 14.86 -15.58 9.59
#